data_AF-A0AAN6KP73-F1
#
_entry.id   AF-A0AAN6KP73-F1
#
_cell.length_a   1.000
_cell.length_b   1.000
_cell.length_c   1.000
_cell.angle_alpha   90.00
_cell.angle_beta   90.00
_cell.angle_gamma   90.00
#
_symmetry.space_group_name_H-M   'P 1'
#
loop_
_entity.id
_entity.type
_entity.pdbx_description
1 polymer ?
#
loop_
_entity_poly.entity_id
_entity_poly.type
_entity_poly.pdbx_seq_one_letter_code
_entity_poly.pdbx_strand_id
1 'polypeptide(L)'
;MVNSSCTSCELRSDKSAYWTPLLYYQYPNGSFFEVPHGGSVVYYLARGPNVTSIIPFPPGFKILSGDKSARSYDNETLTWGNAAYPGRPIADRVSFACLPASGPEPANQPYMFNVTSCVDGMRAQIAFQACWNGVDLYKSDNSHVAYLSGIDNGICPPGYQHQLPMIFVETNYAVSQVPNATDDSKFVFSQGDPTGFGFHGDFINGWDMAVQTEAVNTCLFNGAPDGVVQECPVLNADDTNGYAQNCPEQPPQIDEPVRGLIERLPGCINITYGPQAAPAASMACAATVAKPYITPTPDSTPLPTASPTPGAMFGLPLQQYMGCYNDTLGGSGYYRTLNSVEYVNYTNMSVEFCQAYCMSLGYTLSGVEYAQECHCDNEINPTAVAALNGTVNQCTWSCGGTLTAGGTQEFCGGLGFIDVYRNTNSSFVAFGDNTNTAGNAQPYTPAGGFGSNYLGCYSDTPGQLRTLPGASVPDGWNNMTIEICAAFCASAGGYQYYGLEYASQCYCGNEIVPNSMLLTPTTSPTNDTCQMRCKGSEPEVCGGPGVMSVYNNTAYIPPIPPAVVTHVGKYGTKACVTDPNSNGRPLQGGYTTGTNMTVEVCVKYCLGQYYHYAGIEYGVECYCGNEIVASSGGVYASCNATDEMTCPGNNFEFCGGRGFMNVYYSPDL
;
A
#
# COMPACT_ATOMS: atom_id res chain seq x y z
N MET A 1 -14.64 -28.20 4.32
CA MET A 1 -14.61 -27.27 3.17
C MET A 1 -15.29 -25.99 3.59
N VAL A 2 -16.61 -25.78 3.41
CA VAL A 2 -17.30 -24.60 4.01
C VAL A 2 -17.16 -24.60 5.54
N ASN A 3 -17.16 -25.79 6.15
CA ASN A 3 -16.88 -25.96 7.57
C ASN A 3 -15.37 -25.99 7.90
N SER A 4 -14.46 -25.54 7.04
CA SER A 4 -13.03 -25.48 7.44
C SER A 4 -12.83 -24.41 8.51
N SER A 5 -12.01 -24.70 9.52
CA SER A 5 -11.66 -23.74 10.57
C SER A 5 -10.73 -22.64 10.09
N CYS A 6 -9.87 -22.94 9.13
CA CYS A 6 -8.88 -22.03 8.59
C CYS A 6 -8.72 -22.23 7.06
N THR A 7 -7.89 -21.39 6.46
CA THR A 7 -7.46 -21.50 5.06
C THR A 7 -5.97 -21.21 4.94
N SER A 8 -5.31 -21.92 4.03
CA SER A 8 -3.91 -21.68 3.65
C SER A 8 -3.78 -20.65 2.50
N CYS A 9 -4.88 -20.03 2.10
CA CYS A 9 -4.92 -18.95 1.11
C CYS A 9 -4.79 -17.58 1.79
N GLU A 10 -4.29 -16.59 1.05
CA GLU A 10 -4.15 -15.20 1.51
C GLU A 10 -5.49 -14.54 1.88
N LEU A 11 -6.61 -15.06 1.36
CA LEU A 11 -7.97 -14.58 1.63
C LEU A 11 -8.64 -15.51 2.64
N ARG A 12 -8.87 -15.02 3.87
CA ARG A 12 -9.42 -15.80 5.00
C ARG A 12 -10.80 -16.41 4.71
N SER A 13 -11.58 -15.76 3.87
CA SER A 13 -12.92 -16.15 3.44
C SER A 13 -12.91 -17.19 2.32
N ASP A 14 -11.78 -17.44 1.67
CA ASP A 14 -11.65 -18.53 0.71
C ASP A 14 -11.24 -19.83 1.41
N LYS A 15 -12.23 -20.67 1.72
CA LYS A 15 -12.02 -22.03 2.28
C LYS A 15 -12.20 -23.11 1.23
N SER A 16 -12.03 -22.75 -0.05
CA SER A 16 -12.08 -23.69 -1.16
C SER A 16 -10.88 -24.64 -1.11
N ALA A 17 -11.00 -25.78 -1.78
CA ALA A 17 -9.88 -26.68 -2.01
C ALA A 17 -9.52 -26.61 -3.47
N TYR A 18 -8.23 -26.41 -3.68
CA TYR A 18 -7.54 -26.50 -4.94
C TYR A 18 -6.53 -27.62 -4.79
N TRP A 19 -6.59 -28.60 -5.68
CA TRP A 19 -5.67 -29.71 -5.63
C TRP A 19 -5.11 -29.97 -7.01
N THR A 20 -3.81 -30.23 -7.09
CA THR A 20 -3.08 -30.69 -8.27
C THR A 20 -2.16 -31.85 -7.84
N PRO A 21 -1.79 -32.76 -8.74
CA PRO A 21 -0.97 -33.90 -8.36
C PRO A 21 0.45 -33.47 -7.99
N LEU A 22 0.94 -33.96 -6.85
CA LEU A 22 2.33 -33.79 -6.41
C LEU A 22 3.33 -34.37 -7.41
N LEU A 23 4.48 -33.70 -7.56
CA LEU A 23 5.58 -34.17 -8.39
C LEU A 23 6.61 -34.93 -7.54
N TYR A 24 7.06 -36.07 -8.04
CA TYR A 24 8.10 -36.88 -7.42
C TYR A 24 9.31 -37.01 -8.35
N TYR A 25 10.48 -36.98 -7.75
CA TYR A 25 11.73 -37.34 -8.38
C TYR A 25 12.07 -38.80 -8.05
N GLN A 26 12.24 -39.62 -9.09
CA GLN A 26 12.58 -41.03 -9.00
C GLN A 26 14.10 -41.22 -9.15
N TYR A 27 14.72 -41.75 -8.11
CA TYR A 27 16.13 -42.13 -8.09
C TYR A 27 16.40 -43.37 -8.97
N PRO A 28 17.64 -43.57 -9.46
CA PRO A 28 18.01 -44.77 -10.22
C PRO A 28 17.78 -46.10 -9.48
N ASN A 29 17.77 -46.07 -8.13
CA ASN A 29 17.47 -47.25 -7.31
C ASN A 29 15.96 -47.56 -7.21
N GLY A 30 15.10 -46.75 -7.83
CA GLY A 30 13.64 -46.89 -7.84
C GLY A 30 12.91 -46.19 -6.70
N SER A 31 13.62 -45.58 -5.74
CA SER A 31 13.00 -44.78 -4.67
C SER A 31 12.57 -43.40 -5.18
N PHE A 32 11.68 -42.74 -4.45
CA PHE A 32 11.08 -41.46 -4.80
C PHE A 32 11.29 -40.43 -3.70
N PHE A 33 11.42 -39.18 -4.09
CA PHE A 33 11.42 -38.03 -3.19
C PHE A 33 10.49 -36.98 -3.76
N GLU A 34 9.61 -36.43 -2.94
CA GLU A 34 8.71 -35.37 -3.35
C GLU A 34 9.51 -34.13 -3.75
N VAL A 35 9.20 -33.55 -4.91
CA VAL A 35 9.82 -32.31 -5.35
C VAL A 35 9.25 -31.16 -4.53
N PRO A 36 10.08 -30.36 -3.84
CA PRO A 36 9.59 -29.24 -3.04
C PRO A 36 8.77 -28.26 -3.88
N HIS A 37 7.70 -27.72 -3.31
CA HIS A 37 6.87 -26.67 -3.91
C HIS A 37 6.27 -25.77 -2.82
N GLY A 38 6.04 -24.50 -3.13
CA GLY A 38 5.48 -23.51 -2.20
C GLY A 38 3.95 -23.45 -2.18
N GLY A 39 3.28 -24.45 -2.76
CA GLY A 39 1.84 -24.41 -3.05
C GLY A 39 1.53 -23.96 -4.48
N SER A 40 0.31 -23.46 -4.68
CA SER A 40 -0.19 -23.02 -5.98
C SER A 40 -0.69 -21.59 -5.91
N VAL A 41 -0.48 -20.82 -6.98
CA VAL A 41 -1.18 -19.55 -7.18
C VAL A 41 -2.47 -19.84 -7.92
N VAL A 42 -3.59 -19.33 -7.40
CA VAL A 42 -4.93 -19.54 -7.96
C VAL A 42 -5.48 -18.21 -8.43
N TYR A 43 -5.70 -18.11 -9.73
CA TYR A 43 -6.24 -16.91 -10.35
C TYR A 43 -7.74 -17.06 -10.60
N TYR A 44 -8.49 -16.01 -10.29
CA TYR A 44 -9.89 -15.83 -10.65
C TYR A 44 -9.98 -14.78 -11.76
N LEU A 45 -10.19 -15.21 -12.99
CA LEU A 45 -10.05 -14.34 -14.16
C LEU A 45 -11.39 -14.06 -14.85
N ALA A 46 -11.64 -12.78 -15.14
CA ALA A 46 -12.67 -12.36 -16.11
C ALA A 46 -12.14 -12.58 -17.54
N ARG A 47 -12.74 -13.51 -18.27
CA ARG A 47 -12.34 -13.84 -19.65
C ARG A 47 -13.55 -13.89 -20.58
N GLY A 48 -13.35 -13.78 -21.88
CA GLY A 48 -14.41 -13.82 -22.89
C GLY A 48 -15.09 -12.48 -23.17
N PRO A 49 -16.00 -12.43 -24.15
CA PRO A 49 -16.74 -11.21 -24.48
C PRO A 49 -17.90 -10.93 -23.50
N ASN A 50 -18.29 -11.91 -22.68
CA ASN A 50 -19.44 -11.84 -21.79
C ASN A 50 -19.05 -11.66 -20.31
N VAL A 51 -17.88 -11.05 -20.03
CA VAL A 51 -17.34 -10.86 -18.66
C VAL A 51 -18.31 -10.16 -17.70
N THR A 52 -19.17 -9.29 -18.21
CA THR A 52 -20.18 -8.57 -17.41
C THR A 52 -21.35 -9.45 -16.96
N SER A 53 -21.46 -10.67 -17.49
CA SER A 53 -22.46 -11.68 -17.10
C SER A 53 -21.90 -12.82 -16.26
N ILE A 54 -20.62 -12.72 -15.84
CA ILE A 54 -20.03 -13.71 -14.94
C ILE A 54 -20.77 -13.68 -13.60
N ILE A 55 -21.10 -14.86 -13.08
CA ILE A 55 -21.76 -15.04 -11.79
C ILE A 55 -20.83 -15.77 -10.81
N PRO A 56 -20.96 -15.55 -9.48
CA PRO A 56 -20.15 -16.29 -8.51
C PRO A 56 -20.41 -17.80 -8.57
N PHE A 57 -19.42 -18.58 -8.11
CA PHE A 57 -19.57 -20.03 -8.01
C PHE A 57 -20.67 -20.37 -6.99
N PRO A 58 -21.62 -21.26 -7.30
CA PRO A 58 -22.65 -21.61 -6.33
C PRO A 58 -22.06 -22.37 -5.13
N PRO A 59 -22.71 -22.34 -3.95
CA PRO A 59 -22.25 -23.09 -2.77
C PRO A 59 -22.15 -24.59 -3.07
N GLY A 60 -21.03 -25.22 -2.70
CA GLY A 60 -20.81 -26.66 -2.88
C GLY A 60 -20.51 -27.11 -4.31
N PHE A 61 -20.31 -26.16 -5.23
CA PHE A 61 -19.91 -26.42 -6.61
C PHE A 61 -18.55 -27.11 -6.71
N LYS A 62 -18.41 -28.04 -7.66
CA LYS A 62 -17.19 -28.84 -7.85
C LYS A 62 -16.85 -28.98 -9.32
N ILE A 63 -15.56 -28.88 -9.65
CA ILE A 63 -15.05 -29.12 -11.00
C ILE A 63 -13.76 -29.92 -10.93
N LEU A 64 -13.59 -30.82 -11.91
CA LEU A 64 -12.30 -31.44 -12.23
C LEU A 64 -11.81 -30.90 -13.59
N SER A 65 -10.57 -30.44 -13.68
CA SER A 65 -9.90 -30.14 -14.94
C SER A 65 -8.78 -31.14 -15.20
N GLY A 66 -8.35 -31.30 -16.45
CA GLY A 66 -7.34 -32.30 -16.81
C GLY A 66 -7.89 -33.70 -17.04
N ASP A 67 -7.01 -34.67 -17.24
CA ASP A 67 -7.33 -36.10 -17.35
C ASP A 67 -6.16 -36.91 -16.81
N LYS A 68 -6.30 -37.46 -15.61
CA LYS A 68 -5.24 -38.25 -14.94
C LYS A 68 -4.70 -39.43 -15.75
N SER A 69 -5.48 -39.93 -16.71
CA SER A 69 -5.11 -41.10 -17.52
C SER A 69 -4.28 -40.73 -18.75
N ALA A 70 -4.31 -39.48 -19.21
CA ALA A 70 -3.63 -39.08 -20.44
C ALA A 70 -2.11 -39.27 -20.36
N ARG A 71 -1.52 -39.77 -21.46
CA ARG A 71 -0.05 -39.96 -21.64
C ARG A 71 0.45 -39.49 -23.01
N SER A 72 -0.42 -38.82 -23.76
CA SER A 72 -0.13 -38.22 -25.05
C SER A 72 -1.04 -37.02 -25.28
N TYR A 73 -0.62 -36.11 -26.14
CA TYR A 73 -1.45 -34.98 -26.56
C TYR A 73 -2.66 -35.45 -27.39
N ASP A 74 -3.84 -34.93 -27.08
CA ASP A 74 -5.08 -35.13 -27.85
C ASP A 74 -5.40 -33.87 -28.64
N ASN A 75 -5.19 -33.93 -29.96
CA ASN A 75 -5.49 -32.84 -30.89
C ASN A 75 -6.85 -33.00 -31.58
N GLU A 76 -7.58 -34.08 -31.30
CA GLU A 76 -8.84 -34.41 -31.98
C GLU A 76 -10.05 -33.92 -31.18
N THR A 77 -9.97 -34.00 -29.85
CA THR A 77 -11.04 -33.54 -28.96
C THR A 77 -10.97 -32.03 -28.75
N LEU A 78 -11.81 -31.30 -29.49
CA LEU A 78 -11.88 -29.84 -29.45
C LEU A 78 -12.94 -29.32 -28.48
N THR A 79 -12.71 -28.13 -27.94
CA THR A 79 -13.74 -27.31 -27.33
C THR A 79 -14.79 -26.90 -28.36
N TRP A 80 -16.00 -26.59 -27.88
CA TRP A 80 -17.03 -26.04 -28.75
C TRP A 80 -16.67 -24.61 -29.17
N GLY A 81 -16.91 -24.25 -30.42
CA GLY A 81 -16.71 -22.91 -30.93
C GLY A 81 -17.55 -22.62 -32.17
N ASN A 82 -17.39 -21.42 -32.71
CA ASN A 82 -18.02 -20.98 -33.96
C ASN A 82 -17.01 -20.24 -34.85
N ALA A 83 -17.47 -19.65 -35.96
CA ALA A 83 -16.58 -18.97 -36.92
C ALA A 83 -15.84 -17.75 -36.32
N ALA A 84 -16.44 -17.05 -35.35
CA ALA A 84 -15.81 -15.89 -34.70
C ALA A 84 -14.92 -16.31 -33.51
N TYR A 85 -15.29 -17.39 -32.84
CA TYR A 85 -14.60 -17.94 -31.68
C TYR A 85 -14.33 -19.43 -31.93
N PRO A 86 -13.28 -19.76 -32.71
CA PRO A 86 -13.00 -21.15 -33.06
C PRO A 86 -12.65 -21.96 -31.82
N GLY A 87 -13.06 -23.24 -31.83
CA GLY A 87 -12.65 -24.21 -30.82
C GLY A 87 -11.17 -24.54 -30.95
N ARG A 88 -10.53 -24.88 -29.83
CA ARG A 88 -9.16 -25.41 -29.74
C ARG A 88 -9.11 -26.75 -29.00
N PRO A 89 -8.02 -27.53 -29.13
CA PRO A 89 -7.87 -28.80 -28.43
C PRO A 89 -8.05 -28.67 -26.92
N ILE A 90 -8.85 -29.56 -26.33
CA ILE A 90 -9.07 -29.59 -24.87
C ILE A 90 -7.76 -29.89 -24.13
N ALA A 91 -6.83 -30.61 -24.76
CA ALA A 91 -5.49 -30.86 -24.23
C ALA A 91 -4.72 -29.58 -23.85
N ASP A 92 -5.01 -28.44 -24.48
CA ASP A 92 -4.34 -27.17 -24.21
C ASP A 92 -4.65 -26.54 -22.85
N ARG A 93 -5.61 -27.10 -22.09
CA ARG A 93 -5.89 -26.68 -20.71
C ARG A 93 -4.73 -26.92 -19.76
N VAL A 94 -3.83 -27.84 -20.10
CA VAL A 94 -2.62 -28.13 -19.35
C VAL A 94 -1.44 -27.59 -20.13
N SER A 95 -0.56 -26.85 -19.46
CA SER A 95 0.73 -26.49 -20.02
C SER A 95 1.80 -26.41 -18.95
N PHE A 96 3.05 -26.46 -19.38
CA PHE A 96 4.23 -26.38 -18.54
C PHE A 96 5.11 -25.25 -19.04
N ALA A 97 5.79 -24.57 -18.12
CA ALA A 97 6.85 -23.61 -18.41
C ALA A 97 8.13 -24.00 -17.64
N CYS A 98 9.28 -23.85 -18.31
CA CYS A 98 10.60 -24.08 -17.73
C CYS A 98 11.19 -22.72 -17.35
N LEU A 99 11.26 -22.40 -16.06
CA LEU A 99 11.61 -21.06 -15.60
C LEU A 99 13.14 -20.83 -15.68
N PRO A 100 13.59 -19.83 -16.44
CA PRO A 100 15.02 -19.54 -16.58
C PRO A 100 15.51 -18.64 -15.45
N ALA A 101 16.80 -18.77 -15.07
CA ALA A 101 17.45 -17.88 -14.10
C ALA A 101 17.47 -16.40 -14.52
N SER A 102 17.41 -16.14 -15.83
CA SER A 102 17.31 -14.80 -16.41
C SER A 102 16.88 -14.86 -17.87
N GLY A 103 16.30 -13.79 -18.38
CA GLY A 103 15.84 -13.68 -19.78
C GLY A 103 14.37 -14.07 -19.97
N PRO A 104 13.88 -14.05 -21.22
CA PRO A 104 12.48 -14.35 -21.51
C PRO A 104 12.16 -15.83 -21.23
N GLU A 105 10.98 -16.07 -20.65
CA GLU A 105 10.48 -17.44 -20.44
C GLU A 105 10.31 -18.16 -21.79
N PRO A 106 10.77 -19.42 -21.92
CA PRO A 106 10.47 -20.25 -23.07
C PRO A 106 8.97 -20.41 -23.30
N ALA A 107 8.57 -20.71 -24.54
CA ALA A 107 7.17 -20.98 -24.84
C ALA A 107 6.65 -22.20 -24.05
N ASN A 108 5.46 -22.05 -23.47
CA ASN A 108 4.76 -23.12 -22.79
C ASN A 108 4.65 -24.38 -23.66
N GLN A 109 4.82 -25.54 -23.04
CA GLN A 109 4.69 -26.84 -23.70
C GLN A 109 3.51 -27.63 -23.11
N PRO A 110 2.82 -28.46 -23.91
CA PRO A 110 1.72 -29.29 -23.40
C PRO A 110 2.21 -30.55 -22.65
N TYR A 111 3.53 -30.69 -22.46
CA TYR A 111 4.17 -31.83 -21.80
C TYR A 111 5.21 -31.35 -20.78
N MET A 112 5.51 -32.20 -19.82
CA MET A 112 6.54 -31.97 -18.81
C MET A 112 7.91 -31.91 -19.48
N PHE A 113 8.67 -30.84 -19.22
CA PHE A 113 10.01 -30.66 -19.79
C PHE A 113 10.99 -31.72 -19.29
N ASN A 114 12.13 -31.86 -19.98
CA ASN A 114 13.29 -32.49 -19.37
C ASN A 114 13.83 -31.54 -18.29
N VAL A 115 13.63 -31.92 -17.05
CA VAL A 115 13.53 -31.01 -15.93
C VAL A 115 14.90 -30.46 -15.46
N THR A 116 16.01 -31.10 -15.85
CA THR A 116 17.38 -30.67 -15.54
C THR A 116 17.77 -29.31 -16.14
N SER A 117 16.97 -28.74 -17.05
CA SER A 117 17.21 -27.41 -17.63
C SER A 117 16.45 -26.26 -16.94
N CYS A 118 15.55 -26.54 -16.00
CA CYS A 118 14.68 -25.52 -15.40
C CYS A 118 15.27 -24.98 -14.10
N VAL A 119 16.19 -24.02 -14.22
CA VAL A 119 17.02 -23.52 -13.10
C VAL A 119 16.17 -22.97 -11.95
N ASP A 120 15.15 -22.17 -12.27
CA ASP A 120 14.27 -21.52 -11.28
C ASP A 120 12.99 -22.33 -11.00
N GLY A 121 12.95 -23.59 -11.46
CA GLY A 121 11.81 -24.47 -11.27
C GLY A 121 11.01 -24.71 -12.54
N MET A 122 10.09 -25.67 -12.46
CA MET A 122 9.13 -25.99 -13.50
C MET A 122 7.74 -25.60 -13.04
N ARG A 123 7.06 -24.74 -13.80
CA ARG A 123 5.69 -24.33 -13.55
C ARG A 123 4.73 -25.23 -14.31
N ALA A 124 3.85 -25.91 -13.60
CA ALA A 124 2.71 -26.63 -14.18
C ALA A 124 1.46 -25.75 -14.10
N GLN A 125 0.72 -25.64 -15.18
CA GLN A 125 -0.40 -24.72 -15.32
C GLN A 125 -1.64 -25.48 -15.76
N ILE A 126 -2.79 -25.16 -15.16
CA ILE A 126 -4.06 -25.75 -15.55
C ILE A 126 -5.22 -24.74 -15.54
N ALA A 127 -5.94 -24.71 -16.65
CA ALA A 127 -7.18 -23.95 -16.82
C ALA A 127 -8.40 -24.81 -16.46
N PHE A 128 -9.34 -24.26 -15.70
CA PHE A 128 -10.62 -24.90 -15.41
C PHE A 128 -11.72 -24.42 -16.37
N GLN A 129 -12.78 -25.22 -16.45
CA GLN A 129 -14.00 -24.91 -17.16
C GLN A 129 -14.68 -23.69 -16.54
N ALA A 130 -15.15 -22.76 -17.38
CA ALA A 130 -15.79 -21.52 -16.95
C ALA A 130 -17.26 -21.40 -17.40
N CYS A 131 -17.82 -22.44 -18.01
CA CYS A 131 -19.22 -22.46 -18.47
C CYS A 131 -20.00 -23.51 -17.69
N TRP A 132 -21.12 -23.13 -17.08
CA TRP A 132 -21.95 -23.99 -16.25
C TRP A 132 -23.37 -24.10 -16.78
N ASN A 133 -23.96 -25.29 -16.63
CA ASN A 133 -25.32 -25.59 -17.09
C ASN A 133 -26.43 -24.94 -16.25
N GLY A 134 -26.10 -24.32 -15.10
CA GLY A 134 -27.05 -23.62 -14.23
C GLY A 134 -27.82 -24.51 -13.26
N VAL A 135 -27.59 -25.83 -13.29
CA VAL A 135 -28.41 -26.81 -12.57
C VAL A 135 -27.56 -27.67 -11.65
N ASP A 136 -26.56 -28.34 -12.20
CA ASP A 136 -25.85 -29.40 -11.48
C ASP A 136 -24.60 -28.85 -10.80
N LEU A 137 -24.47 -29.02 -9.49
CA LEU A 137 -23.28 -28.58 -8.75
C LEU A 137 -22.08 -29.52 -8.93
N TYR A 138 -22.33 -30.77 -9.33
CA TYR A 138 -21.31 -31.78 -9.59
C TYR A 138 -21.90 -32.94 -10.40
N LYS A 139 -21.15 -33.41 -11.40
CA LYS A 139 -21.36 -34.69 -12.06
C LYS A 139 -20.02 -35.42 -12.18
N SER A 140 -20.03 -36.74 -11.99
CA SER A 140 -18.80 -37.55 -12.03
C SER A 140 -18.15 -37.61 -13.41
N ASP A 141 -18.94 -37.40 -14.47
CA ASP A 141 -18.47 -37.27 -15.85
C ASP A 141 -18.13 -35.82 -16.23
N ASN A 142 -18.29 -34.89 -15.29
CA ASN A 142 -18.02 -33.47 -15.44
C ASN A 142 -18.86 -32.75 -16.51
N SER A 143 -19.95 -33.37 -16.97
CA SER A 143 -20.84 -32.83 -18.03
C SER A 143 -21.71 -31.65 -17.58
N HIS A 144 -21.58 -31.21 -16.33
CA HIS A 144 -22.24 -29.99 -15.84
C HIS A 144 -21.47 -28.72 -16.18
N VAL A 145 -20.20 -28.85 -16.59
CA VAL A 145 -19.35 -27.74 -17.00
C VAL A 145 -18.70 -27.94 -18.35
N ALA A 146 -18.32 -26.83 -19.00
CA ALA A 146 -17.60 -26.82 -20.26
C ALA A 146 -16.54 -25.71 -20.27
N TYR A 147 -15.48 -25.92 -21.05
CA TYR A 147 -14.50 -24.87 -21.33
C TYR A 147 -15.11 -23.78 -22.22
N LEU A 148 -14.55 -22.58 -22.14
CA LEU A 148 -14.75 -21.58 -23.18
C LEU A 148 -14.13 -22.08 -24.49
N SER A 149 -14.58 -21.55 -25.62
CA SER A 149 -14.10 -21.96 -26.95
C SER A 149 -12.58 -21.88 -27.14
N GLY A 150 -11.93 -20.95 -26.45
CA GLY A 150 -10.48 -20.78 -26.41
C GLY A 150 -9.82 -21.39 -25.17
N ILE A 151 -10.49 -22.33 -24.49
CA ILE A 151 -10.14 -22.91 -23.17
C ILE A 151 -10.31 -21.91 -22.04
N ASP A 152 -9.50 -20.87 -22.03
CA ASP A 152 -9.43 -19.82 -21.02
C ASP A 152 -10.02 -18.50 -21.51
N ASN A 153 -10.48 -18.42 -22.75
CA ASN A 153 -11.11 -17.23 -23.34
C ASN A 153 -12.15 -17.61 -24.40
N GLY A 154 -12.97 -16.66 -24.85
CA GLY A 154 -14.01 -16.90 -25.84
C GLY A 154 -15.40 -17.10 -25.24
N ILE A 155 -16.22 -17.96 -25.84
CA ILE A 155 -17.66 -18.08 -25.52
C ILE A 155 -18.04 -19.44 -24.97
N CYS A 156 -19.16 -19.49 -24.24
CA CYS A 156 -19.74 -20.74 -23.75
C CYS A 156 -20.54 -21.49 -24.82
N PRO A 157 -20.55 -22.83 -24.77
CA PRO A 157 -21.39 -23.65 -25.63
C PRO A 157 -22.89 -23.51 -25.32
N PRO A 158 -23.76 -23.81 -26.32
CA PRO A 158 -25.19 -23.96 -26.08
C PRO A 158 -25.48 -24.96 -24.95
N GLY A 159 -26.39 -24.61 -24.06
CA GLY A 159 -26.72 -25.40 -22.87
C GLY A 159 -25.93 -25.02 -21.60
N TYR A 160 -24.91 -24.17 -21.72
CA TYR A 160 -24.11 -23.67 -20.60
C TYR A 160 -24.23 -22.15 -20.52
N GLN A 161 -25.35 -21.68 -19.98
CA GLN A 161 -25.76 -20.27 -20.04
C GLN A 161 -25.07 -19.39 -18.99
N HIS A 162 -24.44 -19.98 -17.99
CA HIS A 162 -23.82 -19.26 -16.89
C HIS A 162 -22.31 -19.30 -17.04
N GLN A 163 -21.71 -18.14 -17.27
CA GLN A 163 -20.27 -18.01 -17.21
C GLN A 163 -19.83 -17.79 -15.76
N LEU A 164 -18.81 -18.52 -15.34
CA LEU A 164 -18.18 -18.46 -14.02
C LEU A 164 -16.82 -17.76 -14.14
N PRO A 165 -16.24 -17.27 -13.04
CA PRO A 165 -14.85 -16.83 -13.03
C PRO A 165 -13.96 -17.96 -13.55
N MET A 166 -13.01 -17.63 -14.42
CA MET A 166 -12.10 -18.64 -14.94
C MET A 166 -11.02 -18.91 -13.89
N ILE A 167 -10.99 -20.13 -13.36
CA ILE A 167 -9.93 -20.57 -12.45
C ILE A 167 -8.73 -21.00 -13.28
N PHE A 168 -7.59 -20.36 -13.04
CA PHE A 168 -6.29 -20.76 -13.57
C PHE A 168 -5.35 -21.04 -12.40
N VAL A 169 -4.75 -22.23 -12.38
CA VAL A 169 -3.87 -22.65 -11.29
C VAL A 169 -2.46 -22.84 -11.82
N GLU A 170 -1.50 -22.25 -11.12
CA GLU A 170 -0.08 -22.44 -11.37
C GLU A 170 0.58 -23.08 -10.15
N THR A 171 1.28 -24.18 -10.36
CA THR A 171 2.09 -24.85 -9.32
C THR A 171 3.55 -24.84 -9.75
N ASN A 172 4.41 -24.21 -8.95
CA ASN A 172 5.85 -24.17 -9.18
C ASN A 172 6.54 -25.30 -8.41
N TYR A 173 7.15 -26.23 -9.14
CA TYR A 173 7.97 -27.30 -8.57
C TYR A 173 9.44 -26.90 -8.60
N ALA A 174 10.09 -26.91 -7.44
CA ALA A 174 11.51 -26.60 -7.26
C ALA A 174 12.39 -27.77 -7.69
N VAL A 175 12.31 -28.10 -8.97
CA VAL A 175 12.95 -29.28 -9.56
C VAL A 175 14.47 -29.24 -9.55
N SER A 176 15.06 -28.06 -9.40
CA SER A 176 16.50 -27.86 -9.20
C SER A 176 16.97 -28.17 -7.77
N GLN A 177 16.04 -28.32 -6.80
CA GLN A 177 16.34 -28.55 -5.38
C GLN A 177 16.24 -30.02 -4.96
N VAL A 178 16.15 -30.96 -5.90
CA VAL A 178 16.13 -32.39 -5.58
C VAL A 178 17.55 -32.89 -5.24
N PRO A 179 17.76 -33.63 -4.14
CA PRO A 179 19.10 -34.09 -3.75
C PRO A 179 19.67 -35.12 -4.73
N ASN A 180 20.93 -34.95 -5.16
CA ASN A 180 21.69 -35.95 -5.95
C ASN A 180 21.06 -36.34 -7.31
N ALA A 181 20.53 -35.36 -8.04
CA ALA A 181 20.09 -35.57 -9.42
C ALA A 181 21.21 -36.18 -10.29
N THR A 182 20.94 -37.33 -10.93
CA THR A 182 21.80 -37.92 -11.97
C THR A 182 21.06 -37.98 -13.31
N ASP A 183 21.81 -38.16 -14.40
CA ASP A 183 21.24 -38.23 -15.76
C ASP A 183 20.21 -39.38 -15.95
N ASP A 184 20.28 -40.44 -15.13
CA ASP A 184 19.36 -41.59 -15.18
C ASP A 184 18.03 -41.35 -14.44
N SER A 185 17.90 -40.20 -13.77
CA SER A 185 16.79 -39.91 -12.88
C SER A 185 15.59 -39.32 -13.61
N LYS A 186 14.38 -39.53 -13.07
CA LYS A 186 13.13 -39.18 -13.76
C LYS A 186 12.17 -38.44 -12.85
N PHE A 187 11.40 -37.52 -13.42
CA PHE A 187 10.29 -36.87 -12.73
C PHE A 187 8.98 -37.55 -13.11
N VAL A 188 8.08 -37.67 -12.14
CA VAL A 188 6.79 -38.35 -12.29
C VAL A 188 5.76 -37.77 -11.34
N PHE A 189 4.57 -37.45 -11.84
CA PHE A 189 3.46 -37.01 -11.00
C PHE A 189 2.86 -38.19 -10.21
N SER A 190 2.23 -37.90 -9.07
CA SER A 190 1.70 -38.89 -8.11
C SER A 190 0.77 -39.95 -8.72
N GLN A 191 0.06 -39.61 -9.81
CA GLN A 191 -0.76 -40.52 -10.62
C GLN A 191 0.04 -41.41 -11.59
N GLY A 192 1.37 -41.46 -11.45
CA GLY A 192 2.26 -42.29 -12.26
C GLY A 192 2.48 -41.76 -13.67
N ASP A 193 2.42 -40.45 -13.85
CA ASP A 193 2.61 -39.79 -15.15
C ASP A 193 4.00 -39.14 -15.27
N PRO A 194 4.92 -39.71 -16.08
CA PRO A 194 6.22 -39.11 -16.37
C PRO A 194 6.18 -38.18 -17.59
N THR A 195 5.02 -37.96 -18.21
CA THR A 195 4.88 -37.19 -19.46
C THR A 195 4.31 -35.78 -19.25
N GLY A 196 3.51 -35.58 -18.20
CA GLY A 196 2.82 -34.33 -17.89
C GLY A 196 1.43 -34.19 -18.52
N PHE A 197 1.09 -34.98 -19.54
CA PHE A 197 -0.23 -34.92 -20.19
C PHE A 197 -1.37 -35.28 -19.23
N GLY A 198 -1.08 -36.06 -18.20
CA GLY A 198 -2.01 -36.49 -17.18
C GLY A 198 -2.19 -35.50 -16.03
N PHE A 199 -1.61 -34.30 -16.11
CA PHE A 199 -1.82 -33.26 -15.11
C PHE A 199 -3.31 -32.87 -15.04
N HIS A 200 -3.80 -32.70 -13.83
CA HIS A 200 -5.21 -32.44 -13.56
C HIS A 200 -5.34 -31.63 -12.29
N GLY A 201 -6.54 -31.12 -12.04
CA GLY A 201 -6.81 -30.40 -10.83
C GLY A 201 -8.26 -30.46 -10.42
N ASP A 202 -8.48 -30.35 -9.13
CA ASP A 202 -9.81 -30.34 -8.52
C ASP A 202 -10.07 -28.98 -7.89
N PHE A 203 -11.30 -28.51 -8.05
CA PHE A 203 -11.83 -27.34 -7.36
C PHE A 203 -13.12 -27.73 -6.66
N ILE A 204 -13.23 -27.35 -5.39
CA ILE A 204 -14.47 -27.41 -4.64
C ILE A 204 -14.68 -26.06 -3.97
N ASN A 205 -15.77 -25.38 -4.30
CA ASN A 205 -16.09 -24.06 -3.79
C ASN A 205 -16.32 -24.10 -2.27
N GLY A 206 -15.53 -23.33 -1.54
CA GLY A 206 -15.61 -23.14 -0.10
C GLY A 206 -15.60 -21.68 0.32
N TRP A 207 -15.79 -20.75 -0.63
CA TRP A 207 -15.86 -19.32 -0.34
C TRP A 207 -16.99 -18.95 0.63
N ASP A 208 -16.74 -17.93 1.47
CA ASP A 208 -17.82 -17.12 2.01
C ASP A 208 -18.57 -16.48 0.84
N MET A 209 -19.86 -16.78 0.75
CA MET A 209 -20.66 -16.42 -0.41
C MET A 209 -20.94 -14.91 -0.48
N ALA A 210 -20.96 -14.20 0.65
CA ALA A 210 -21.14 -12.75 0.64
C ALA A 210 -19.90 -12.08 0.04
N VAL A 211 -18.71 -12.48 0.53
CA VAL A 211 -17.42 -11.98 0.03
C VAL A 211 -17.23 -12.29 -1.45
N GLN A 212 -17.45 -13.54 -1.87
CA GLN A 212 -17.30 -13.92 -3.28
C GLN A 212 -18.29 -13.18 -4.18
N THR A 213 -19.55 -13.06 -3.77
CA THR A 213 -20.56 -12.36 -4.57
C THR A 213 -20.21 -10.90 -4.75
N GLU A 214 -19.77 -10.23 -3.69
CA GLU A 214 -19.33 -8.84 -3.77
C GLU A 214 -18.09 -8.70 -4.66
N ALA A 215 -17.06 -9.52 -4.44
CA ALA A 215 -15.83 -9.48 -5.24
C ALA A 215 -16.08 -9.69 -6.74
N VAL A 216 -16.95 -10.65 -7.10
CA VAL A 216 -17.35 -10.88 -8.50
C VAL A 216 -18.07 -9.67 -9.09
N ASN A 217 -18.97 -9.05 -8.33
CA ASN A 217 -19.78 -7.92 -8.79
C ASN A 217 -19.01 -6.59 -8.86
N THR A 218 -18.03 -6.37 -7.98
CA THR A 218 -17.38 -5.05 -7.84
C THR A 218 -15.95 -5.03 -8.37
N CYS A 219 -15.26 -6.17 -8.39
CA CYS A 219 -13.82 -6.21 -8.62
C CYS A 219 -13.42 -7.03 -9.86
N LEU A 220 -14.06 -8.17 -10.11
CA LEU A 220 -13.59 -9.12 -11.12
C LEU A 220 -13.45 -8.55 -12.53
N PHE A 221 -14.33 -7.61 -12.92
CA PHE A 221 -14.29 -6.96 -14.24
C PHE A 221 -13.93 -5.45 -14.19
N ASN A 222 -14.04 -4.81 -13.03
CA ASN A 222 -13.82 -3.37 -12.84
C ASN A 222 -12.52 -3.03 -12.07
N GLY A 223 -11.80 -4.03 -11.58
CA GLY A 223 -10.59 -3.86 -10.77
C GLY A 223 -9.31 -3.67 -11.59
N ALA A 224 -8.19 -3.58 -10.86
CA ALA A 224 -6.83 -3.57 -11.37
C ALA A 224 -6.64 -4.47 -12.60
N PRO A 225 -5.93 -4.01 -13.65
CA PRO A 225 -5.61 -4.86 -14.79
C PRO A 225 -4.77 -6.11 -14.43
N ASP A 226 -4.16 -6.16 -13.25
CA ASP A 226 -3.12 -7.13 -12.88
C ASP A 226 -3.50 -8.10 -11.74
N GLY A 227 -4.75 -8.10 -11.25
CA GLY A 227 -5.19 -9.05 -10.22
C GLY A 227 -4.68 -8.77 -8.80
N VAL A 228 -4.38 -7.51 -8.49
CA VAL A 228 -3.94 -7.06 -7.16
C VAL A 228 -5.10 -7.11 -6.16
N VAL A 229 -5.02 -8.00 -5.17
CA VAL A 229 -6.06 -8.21 -4.14
C VAL A 229 -6.44 -6.91 -3.42
N GLN A 230 -5.45 -6.08 -3.11
CA GLN A 230 -5.62 -4.86 -2.33
C GLN A 230 -6.41 -3.77 -3.07
N GLU A 231 -6.54 -3.87 -4.40
CA GLU A 231 -7.39 -2.95 -5.18
C GLU A 231 -8.88 -3.30 -5.11
N CYS A 232 -9.23 -4.47 -4.55
CA CYS A 232 -10.61 -4.86 -4.29
C CYS A 232 -10.96 -4.67 -2.81
N PRO A 233 -11.77 -3.66 -2.44
CA PRO A 233 -12.03 -3.34 -1.03
C PRO A 233 -12.52 -4.51 -0.18
N VAL A 234 -13.41 -5.35 -0.73
CA VAL A 234 -13.94 -6.52 -0.01
C VAL A 234 -12.89 -7.62 0.20
N LEU A 235 -11.95 -7.80 -0.74
CA LEU A 235 -10.86 -8.77 -0.60
C LEU A 235 -9.72 -8.22 0.26
N ASN A 236 -9.39 -6.93 0.13
CA ASN A 236 -8.40 -6.26 0.97
C ASN A 236 -8.76 -6.32 2.48
N ALA A 237 -10.06 -6.24 2.81
CA ALA A 237 -10.52 -6.41 4.19
C ALA A 237 -10.33 -7.85 4.71
N ASP A 238 -10.26 -8.83 3.80
CA ASP A 238 -10.15 -10.25 4.10
C ASP A 238 -8.70 -10.78 4.03
N ASP A 239 -7.83 -10.04 3.34
CA ASP A 239 -6.41 -10.30 3.11
C ASP A 239 -5.61 -10.46 4.42
N THR A 240 -4.72 -11.45 4.45
CA THR A 240 -3.81 -11.75 5.55
C THR A 240 -2.47 -12.20 5.00
N ASN A 241 -1.38 -11.81 5.66
CA ASN A 241 -0.05 -12.37 5.41
C ASN A 241 0.30 -13.56 6.33
N GLY A 242 -0.63 -13.97 7.19
CA GLY A 242 -0.45 -15.03 8.18
C GLY A 242 -1.02 -16.38 7.77
N TYR A 243 -1.49 -16.55 6.53
CA TYR A 243 -2.21 -17.77 6.09
C TYR A 243 -1.43 -19.07 6.33
N ALA A 244 -0.10 -19.08 6.15
CA ALA A 244 0.73 -20.25 6.39
C ALA A 244 0.83 -20.62 7.88
N GLN A 245 0.76 -19.62 8.76
CA GLN A 245 0.79 -19.77 10.21
C GLN A 245 -0.59 -20.07 10.80
N ASN A 246 -1.63 -19.46 10.22
CA ASN A 246 -3.03 -19.57 10.64
C ASN A 246 -3.63 -20.93 10.28
N CYS A 247 -3.14 -21.56 9.22
CA CYS A 247 -3.62 -22.84 8.75
C CYS A 247 -2.45 -23.76 8.38
N PRO A 248 -1.71 -24.27 9.39
CA PRO A 248 -0.61 -25.18 9.13
C PRO A 248 -1.12 -26.49 8.52
N GLU A 249 -0.25 -27.19 7.79
CA GLU A 249 -0.53 -28.51 7.23
C GLU A 249 -1.06 -29.46 8.31
N GLN A 250 -2.25 -30.00 8.09
CA GLN A 250 -2.89 -30.92 9.01
C GLN A 250 -2.38 -32.34 8.80
N PRO A 251 -2.42 -33.21 9.84
CA PRO A 251 -2.07 -34.61 9.67
C PRO A 251 -2.82 -35.26 8.50
N PRO A 252 -2.14 -36.12 7.71
CA PRO A 252 -2.74 -36.70 6.52
C PRO A 252 -3.96 -37.53 6.89
N GLN A 253 -5.03 -37.39 6.10
CA GLN A 253 -6.26 -38.17 6.27
C GLN A 253 -6.10 -39.63 5.86
N ILE A 254 -5.04 -39.91 5.09
CA ILE A 254 -4.67 -41.22 4.64
C ILE A 254 -3.32 -41.56 5.26
N ASP A 255 -3.28 -42.64 6.05
CA ASP A 255 -2.07 -43.13 6.70
C ASP A 255 -1.15 -43.81 5.67
N GLU A 256 -0.49 -43.00 4.82
CA GLU A 256 0.51 -43.44 3.85
C GLU A 256 1.71 -42.47 3.79
N PRO A 257 2.94 -42.96 3.56
CA PRO A 257 4.10 -42.09 3.40
C PRO A 257 4.00 -41.26 2.11
N VAL A 258 3.96 -39.93 2.26
CA VAL A 258 3.95 -38.97 1.13
C VAL A 258 5.15 -38.02 1.14
N ARG A 259 5.85 -37.88 2.28
CA ARG A 259 7.03 -37.03 2.44
C ARG A 259 8.30 -37.88 2.59
N GLY A 260 9.45 -37.27 2.29
CA GLY A 260 10.76 -37.89 2.44
C GLY A 260 11.09 -38.92 1.36
N LEU A 261 12.07 -39.78 1.62
CA LEU A 261 12.46 -40.84 0.69
C LEU A 261 11.52 -42.03 0.83
N ILE A 262 10.71 -42.29 -0.19
CA ILE A 262 9.70 -43.37 -0.22
C ILE A 262 10.05 -44.43 -1.26
N GLU A 263 9.67 -45.68 -1.02
CA GLU A 263 10.00 -46.80 -1.92
C GLU A 263 9.09 -46.91 -3.15
N ARG A 264 7.93 -46.26 -3.12
CA ARG A 264 6.89 -46.31 -4.15
C ARG A 264 6.08 -45.03 -4.12
N LEU A 265 5.43 -44.69 -5.23
CA LEU A 265 4.46 -43.58 -5.25
C LEU A 265 3.29 -43.85 -4.29
N PRO A 266 2.72 -42.80 -3.65
CA PRO A 266 1.51 -42.92 -2.85
C PRO A 266 0.39 -43.64 -3.61
N GLY A 267 -0.42 -44.43 -2.92
CA GLY A 267 -1.44 -45.30 -3.52
C GLY A 267 -0.89 -46.54 -4.25
N CYS A 268 0.42 -46.81 -4.16
CA CYS A 268 1.12 -47.84 -4.94
C CYS A 268 0.86 -47.72 -6.46
N ILE A 269 0.87 -46.49 -6.96
CA ILE A 269 0.60 -46.21 -8.36
C ILE A 269 1.79 -46.64 -9.22
N ASN A 270 1.53 -47.45 -10.24
CA ASN A 270 2.50 -47.79 -11.26
C ASN A 270 2.73 -46.63 -12.24
N ILE A 271 3.99 -46.42 -12.61
CA ILE A 271 4.36 -45.48 -13.66
C ILE A 271 3.92 -46.03 -15.02
N THR A 272 3.25 -45.20 -15.82
CA THR A 272 2.87 -45.53 -17.19
C THR A 272 3.42 -44.49 -18.15
N TYR A 273 4.23 -44.94 -19.10
CA TYR A 273 4.98 -44.06 -20.00
C TYR A 273 4.19 -43.63 -21.25
N GLY A 274 3.01 -44.22 -21.48
CA GLY A 274 2.21 -43.96 -22.68
C GLY A 274 2.74 -44.64 -23.94
N PRO A 275 2.22 -44.24 -25.13
CA PRO A 275 1.28 -43.14 -25.34
C PRO A 275 -0.18 -43.47 -24.97
N GLN A 276 -0.51 -44.75 -24.77
CA GLN A 276 -1.87 -45.14 -24.40
C GLN A 276 -2.24 -44.57 -23.02
N ALA A 277 -3.52 -44.25 -22.86
CA ALA A 277 -4.07 -43.84 -21.57
C ALA A 277 -3.72 -44.87 -20.48
N ALA A 278 -3.38 -44.37 -19.28
CA ALA A 278 -3.10 -45.20 -18.14
C ALA A 278 -4.33 -46.07 -17.81
N PRO A 279 -4.14 -47.39 -17.57
CA PRO A 279 -5.25 -48.26 -17.22
C PRO A 279 -5.82 -47.87 -15.86
N ALA A 280 -7.13 -48.04 -15.69
CA ALA A 280 -7.82 -47.77 -14.42
C ALA A 280 -7.26 -48.58 -13.24
N ALA A 281 -6.57 -49.70 -13.50
CA ALA A 281 -5.93 -50.59 -12.53
C ALA A 281 -4.43 -50.29 -12.33
N SER A 282 -4.01 -49.02 -12.39
CA SER A 282 -2.61 -48.63 -12.13
C SER A 282 -2.21 -48.74 -10.65
N MET A 283 -3.18 -48.83 -9.73
CA MET A 283 -2.95 -49.12 -8.31
C MET A 283 -2.63 -50.61 -8.12
N ALA A 284 -1.38 -50.92 -7.78
CA ALA A 284 -0.90 -52.28 -7.63
C ALA A 284 -0.18 -52.50 -6.29
N CYS A 285 -0.87 -52.25 -5.17
CA CYS A 285 -0.33 -52.61 -3.86
C CYS A 285 -0.24 -54.14 -3.72
N ALA A 286 0.91 -54.66 -3.28
CA ALA A 286 1.00 -56.04 -2.82
C ALA A 286 0.01 -56.28 -1.68
N ALA A 287 -0.59 -57.47 -1.59
CA ALA A 287 -1.62 -57.79 -0.58
C ALA A 287 -1.13 -57.64 0.87
N THR A 288 0.20 -57.62 1.08
CA THR A 288 0.87 -57.43 2.37
C THR A 288 0.96 -55.96 2.81
N VAL A 289 0.67 -55.02 1.90
CA VAL A 289 0.74 -53.58 2.17
C VAL A 289 -0.58 -53.17 2.81
N ALA A 290 -0.51 -52.53 3.98
CA ALA A 290 -1.68 -51.96 4.62
C ALA A 290 -2.39 -51.03 3.63
N LYS A 291 -3.67 -51.27 3.40
CA LYS A 291 -4.45 -50.39 2.55
C LYS A 291 -4.56 -49.04 3.26
N PRO A 292 -4.46 -47.92 2.51
CA PRO A 292 -4.78 -46.62 3.07
C PRO A 292 -6.17 -46.68 3.71
N TYR A 293 -6.26 -46.33 4.99
CA TYR A 293 -7.52 -46.19 5.69
C TYR A 293 -7.69 -44.72 6.07
N ILE A 294 -8.94 -44.26 6.03
CA ILE A 294 -9.27 -42.90 6.42
C ILE A 294 -9.10 -42.82 7.94
N THR A 295 -8.17 -42.00 8.40
CA THR A 295 -8.08 -41.64 9.82
C THR A 295 -9.23 -40.68 10.13
N PRO A 296 -9.96 -40.85 11.25
CA PRO A 296 -10.97 -39.88 11.66
C PRO A 296 -10.31 -38.51 11.81
N THR A 297 -10.82 -37.53 11.07
CA THR A 297 -10.39 -36.14 11.20
C THR A 297 -10.70 -35.66 12.62
N PRO A 298 -9.77 -35.00 13.32
CA PRO A 298 -10.11 -34.19 14.48
C PRO A 298 -11.23 -33.21 14.10
N ASP A 299 -12.08 -32.86 15.07
CA ASP A 299 -13.24 -32.01 14.85
C ASP A 299 -12.90 -30.80 13.97
N SER A 300 -13.51 -30.75 12.79
CA SER A 300 -13.27 -29.70 11.80
C SER A 300 -14.17 -28.50 12.00
N THR A 301 -15.00 -28.46 13.06
CA THR A 301 -15.84 -27.28 13.32
C THR A 301 -14.99 -26.02 13.32
N PRO A 302 -15.37 -24.99 12.53
CA PRO A 302 -14.66 -23.74 12.54
C PRO A 302 -14.65 -23.14 13.94
N LEU A 303 -13.45 -23.00 14.50
CA LEU A 303 -13.27 -22.27 15.74
C LEU A 303 -13.46 -20.79 15.42
N PRO A 304 -14.35 -20.07 16.12
CA PRO A 304 -14.49 -18.64 15.91
C PRO A 304 -13.15 -17.96 16.21
N THR A 305 -12.72 -17.08 15.32
CA THR A 305 -11.55 -16.21 15.56
C THR A 305 -12.03 -14.91 16.19
N ALA A 306 -11.52 -14.60 17.36
CA ALA A 306 -11.82 -13.38 18.07
C ALA A 306 -10.85 -12.27 17.64
N SER A 307 -11.41 -11.12 17.27
CA SER A 307 -10.67 -9.91 16.92
C SER A 307 -11.26 -8.74 17.69
N PRO A 308 -10.55 -8.18 18.68
CA PRO A 308 -11.05 -7.03 19.42
C PRO A 308 -10.95 -5.75 18.60
N THR A 309 -11.85 -4.80 18.86
CA THR A 309 -11.71 -3.43 18.37
C THR A 309 -10.93 -2.58 19.37
N PRO A 310 -10.10 -1.62 18.93
CA PRO A 310 -9.39 -0.73 19.85
C PRO A 310 -10.35 -0.07 20.87
N GLY A 311 -9.97 -0.14 22.15
CA GLY A 311 -10.76 0.31 23.28
C GLY A 311 -11.65 -0.77 23.92
N ALA A 312 -11.87 -1.92 23.27
CA ALA A 312 -12.61 -3.03 23.85
C ALA A 312 -11.81 -3.78 24.93
N MET A 313 -12.50 -4.35 25.90
CA MET A 313 -11.88 -5.28 26.85
C MET A 313 -11.69 -6.64 26.18
N PHE A 314 -10.51 -7.23 26.30
CA PHE A 314 -10.19 -8.49 25.63
C PHE A 314 -9.15 -9.33 26.40
N GLY A 315 -9.33 -10.64 26.41
CA GLY A 315 -8.58 -11.56 27.27
C GLY A 315 -9.01 -11.47 28.75
N LEU A 316 -8.05 -11.25 29.64
CA LEU A 316 -8.28 -11.16 31.08
C LEU A 316 -9.11 -9.92 31.48
N PRO A 317 -9.83 -9.96 32.63
CA PRO A 317 -10.53 -8.80 33.14
C PRO A 317 -9.61 -7.59 33.31
N LEU A 318 -10.14 -6.39 33.02
CA LEU A 318 -9.39 -5.13 33.11
C LEU A 318 -8.24 -4.97 32.10
N GLN A 319 -8.17 -5.81 31.06
CA GLN A 319 -7.27 -5.62 29.92
C GLN A 319 -8.00 -5.01 28.72
N GLN A 320 -7.54 -3.83 28.28
CA GLN A 320 -8.09 -3.10 27.15
C GLN A 320 -7.18 -3.27 25.93
N TYR A 321 -7.73 -3.69 24.79
CA TYR A 321 -7.01 -3.73 23.53
C TYR A 321 -6.73 -2.32 23.02
N MET A 322 -5.47 -2.01 22.75
CA MET A 322 -5.00 -0.69 22.32
C MET A 322 -4.94 -0.56 20.80
N GLY A 323 -4.69 -1.68 20.11
CA GLY A 323 -4.57 -1.74 18.66
C GLY A 323 -3.37 -2.58 18.21
N CYS A 324 -3.25 -2.71 16.89
CA CYS A 324 -2.10 -3.28 16.22
C CYS A 324 -1.09 -2.16 15.93
N TYR A 325 0.20 -2.37 16.17
CA TYR A 325 1.26 -1.38 15.98
C TYR A 325 2.42 -1.98 15.21
N ASN A 326 3.15 -1.16 14.45
CA ASN A 326 4.39 -1.60 13.81
C ASN A 326 5.44 -2.03 14.85
N ASP A 327 6.11 -3.13 14.60
CA ASP A 327 7.14 -3.68 15.48
C ASP A 327 8.19 -4.36 14.59
N THR A 328 9.25 -3.66 14.20
CA THR A 328 10.11 -4.11 13.08
C THR A 328 11.46 -4.64 13.55
N LEU A 329 11.80 -5.84 13.05
CA LEU A 329 13.15 -6.43 13.12
C LEU A 329 13.90 -6.24 11.79
N GLY A 330 14.89 -5.34 11.75
CA GLY A 330 15.98 -5.35 10.76
C GLY A 330 16.40 -4.01 10.17
N GLY A 331 17.67 -3.61 10.38
CA GLY A 331 18.32 -2.45 9.74
C GLY A 331 18.47 -1.21 10.63
N SER A 332 19.30 -0.24 10.24
CA SER A 332 19.60 0.97 11.04
C SER A 332 18.37 1.88 11.18
N GLY A 333 17.53 1.58 12.18
CA GLY A 333 16.28 2.28 12.49
C GLY A 333 15.28 1.39 13.25
N TYR A 334 15.76 0.59 14.21
CA TYR A 334 14.95 -0.39 14.96
C TYR A 334 13.90 0.28 15.86
N TYR A 335 12.64 -0.13 15.75
CA TYR A 335 11.57 0.29 16.64
C TYR A 335 10.83 -0.96 17.16
N ARG A 336 11.04 -1.28 18.44
CA ARG A 336 10.20 -2.21 19.19
C ARG A 336 9.08 -1.40 19.84
N THR A 337 7.83 -1.79 19.66
CA THR A 337 6.68 -1.07 20.24
C THR A 337 6.64 -1.26 21.75
N LEU A 338 6.97 -2.47 22.22
CA LEU A 338 7.21 -2.82 23.62
C LEU A 338 8.59 -3.48 23.72
N ASN A 339 9.47 -3.03 24.61
CA ASN A 339 10.88 -3.44 24.59
C ASN A 339 11.46 -3.85 25.96
N SER A 340 10.67 -3.79 27.03
CA SER A 340 11.20 -4.04 28.36
C SER A 340 11.55 -5.51 28.60
N VAL A 341 10.58 -6.42 28.44
CA VAL A 341 10.78 -7.87 28.65
C VAL A 341 10.07 -8.65 27.54
N GLU A 342 10.73 -9.70 27.04
CA GLU A 342 10.15 -10.63 26.07
C GLU A 342 10.01 -12.05 26.63
N TYR A 343 9.07 -12.81 26.07
CA TYR A 343 8.91 -14.25 26.25
C TYR A 343 8.45 -14.87 24.93
N VAL A 344 9.12 -15.95 24.50
CA VAL A 344 8.84 -16.62 23.23
C VAL A 344 8.52 -18.08 23.45
N ASN A 345 7.29 -18.50 23.15
CA ASN A 345 6.90 -19.90 23.16
C ASN A 345 5.61 -20.12 22.35
N TYR A 346 5.72 -20.77 21.21
CA TYR A 346 4.59 -21.03 20.32
C TYR A 346 3.45 -21.79 21.02
N THR A 347 3.73 -22.83 21.80
CA THR A 347 2.70 -23.70 22.39
C THR A 347 1.94 -23.06 23.55
N ASN A 348 2.53 -22.06 24.21
CA ASN A 348 1.89 -21.39 25.35
C ASN A 348 1.22 -20.06 24.97
N MET A 349 1.52 -19.51 23.80
CA MET A 349 1.15 -18.12 23.50
C MET A 349 -0.36 -17.98 23.29
N SER A 350 -1.00 -17.19 24.15
CA SER A 350 -2.35 -16.63 23.99
C SER A 350 -2.34 -15.20 24.48
N VAL A 351 -3.41 -14.46 24.21
CA VAL A 351 -3.54 -13.09 24.72
C VAL A 351 -3.55 -13.08 26.25
N GLU A 352 -4.29 -13.97 26.90
CA GLU A 352 -4.34 -14.04 28.37
C GLU A 352 -3.02 -14.50 28.97
N PHE A 353 -2.30 -15.41 28.32
CA PHE A 353 -1.00 -15.84 28.79
C PHE A 353 -0.04 -14.64 28.84
N CYS A 354 0.02 -13.84 27.76
CA CYS A 354 0.90 -12.68 27.72
C CYS A 354 0.50 -11.61 28.72
N GLN A 355 -0.80 -11.31 28.83
CA GLN A 355 -1.33 -10.38 29.84
C GLN A 355 -0.97 -10.81 31.27
N ALA A 356 -1.19 -12.09 31.61
CA ALA A 356 -0.84 -12.64 32.93
C ALA A 356 0.67 -12.57 33.19
N TYR A 357 1.47 -12.94 32.20
CA TYR A 357 2.92 -12.90 32.27
C TYR A 357 3.43 -11.48 32.57
N CYS A 358 3.03 -10.48 31.78
CA CYS A 358 3.46 -9.09 31.98
C CYS A 358 3.00 -8.52 33.32
N MET A 359 1.75 -8.78 33.73
CA MET A 359 1.26 -8.36 35.04
C MET A 359 2.05 -8.98 36.19
N SER A 360 2.43 -10.27 36.08
CA SER A 360 3.21 -10.96 37.12
C SER A 360 4.61 -10.38 37.30
N LEU A 361 5.15 -9.76 36.24
CA LEU A 361 6.43 -9.08 36.23
C LEU A 361 6.32 -7.58 36.52
N GLY A 362 5.11 -7.08 36.77
CA GLY A 362 4.88 -5.69 37.17
C GLY A 362 4.77 -4.69 36.01
N TYR A 363 4.46 -5.16 34.80
CA TYR A 363 4.24 -4.31 33.62
C TYR A 363 2.75 -4.06 33.36
N THR A 364 2.43 -2.83 32.95
CA THR A 364 1.05 -2.39 32.67
C THR A 364 0.60 -2.77 31.26
N LEU A 365 1.55 -2.93 30.33
CA LEU A 365 1.29 -3.29 28.95
C LEU A 365 1.78 -4.71 28.66
N SER A 366 1.03 -5.39 27.81
CA SER A 366 1.40 -6.66 27.20
C SER A 366 1.12 -6.56 25.71
N GLY A 367 1.99 -7.11 24.88
CA GLY A 367 1.76 -7.18 23.45
C GLY A 367 2.18 -8.53 22.90
N VAL A 368 1.42 -9.02 21.92
CA VAL A 368 1.65 -10.32 21.31
C VAL A 368 2.04 -10.17 19.85
N GLU A 369 3.08 -10.88 19.43
CA GLU A 369 3.72 -10.74 18.12
C GLU A 369 4.07 -12.11 17.52
N TYR A 370 4.13 -12.20 16.18
CA TYR A 370 4.60 -13.37 15.45
C TYR A 370 3.96 -14.72 15.86
N ALA A 371 2.71 -14.70 16.32
CA ALA A 371 1.98 -15.85 16.88
C ALA A 371 2.55 -16.46 18.18
N GLN A 372 3.76 -16.10 18.61
CA GLN A 372 4.50 -16.86 19.62
C GLN A 372 5.26 -16.00 20.62
N GLU A 373 5.29 -14.68 20.43
CA GLU A 373 6.05 -13.75 21.23
C GLU A 373 5.12 -12.92 22.10
N CYS A 374 5.56 -12.68 23.33
CA CYS A 374 4.93 -11.78 24.28
C CYS A 374 5.96 -10.75 24.69
N HIS A 375 5.60 -9.49 24.56
CA HIS A 375 6.42 -8.33 24.93
C HIS A 375 5.71 -7.55 26.02
N CYS A 376 6.44 -7.15 27.04
CA CYS A 376 5.92 -6.42 28.19
C CYS A 376 6.57 -5.04 28.24
N ASP A 377 5.79 -4.05 28.64
CA ASP A 377 6.33 -2.73 28.93
C ASP A 377 5.41 -1.93 29.86
N ASN A 378 5.88 -0.79 30.34
CA ASN A 378 5.05 0.20 31.00
C ASN A 378 4.67 1.36 30.07
N GLU A 379 5.39 1.53 28.96
CA GLU A 379 5.12 2.54 27.96
C GLU A 379 5.20 1.97 26.54
N ILE A 380 4.37 2.49 25.64
CA ILE A 380 4.45 2.21 24.21
C ILE A 380 5.53 3.12 23.61
N ASN A 381 6.37 2.59 22.72
CA ASN A 381 7.36 3.38 22.01
C ASN A 381 6.72 4.62 21.37
N PRO A 382 7.25 5.84 21.59
CA PRO A 382 6.71 7.04 20.95
C PRO A 382 6.71 7.00 19.42
N THR A 383 7.58 6.19 18.80
CA THR A 383 7.60 6.00 17.34
C THR A 383 6.66 4.91 16.83
N ALA A 384 5.94 4.22 17.72
CA ALA A 384 4.96 3.22 17.33
C ALA A 384 3.80 3.86 16.55
N VAL A 385 3.52 3.30 15.38
CA VAL A 385 2.44 3.70 14.48
C VAL A 385 1.39 2.61 14.51
N ALA A 386 0.14 2.99 14.79
CA ALA A 386 -0.97 2.04 14.73
C ALA A 386 -1.19 1.59 13.29
N ALA A 387 -1.23 0.28 13.05
CA ALA A 387 -1.69 -0.31 11.81
C ALA A 387 -3.21 -0.12 11.74
N LEU A 388 -3.66 0.81 10.90
CA LEU A 388 -5.09 1.01 10.65
C LEU A 388 -5.57 0.03 9.58
N ASN A 389 -6.75 -0.54 9.81
CA ASN A 389 -7.48 -1.42 8.89
C ASN A 389 -7.57 -0.79 7.49
N GLY A 390 -6.78 -1.26 6.54
CA GLY A 390 -6.81 -0.74 5.17
C GLY A 390 -5.67 -1.15 4.26
N THR A 391 -4.56 -1.68 4.80
CA THR A 391 -3.47 -2.29 4.01
C THR A 391 -3.09 -3.58 4.71
N VAL A 392 -3.25 -4.74 4.04
CA VAL A 392 -2.98 -6.12 4.51
C VAL A 392 -3.15 -6.27 6.01
N ASN A 393 -4.31 -6.71 6.52
CA ASN A 393 -4.56 -6.73 7.98
C ASN A 393 -3.37 -7.33 8.77
N GLN A 394 -2.57 -6.47 9.40
CA GLN A 394 -1.15 -6.76 9.71
C GLN A 394 -0.98 -7.57 10.99
N CYS A 395 -1.97 -7.49 11.90
CA CYS A 395 -2.07 -8.32 13.09
C CYS A 395 -3.12 -9.42 12.93
N THR A 396 -2.87 -10.34 11.99
CA THR A 396 -3.79 -11.44 11.67
C THR A 396 -3.22 -12.82 11.92
N TRP A 397 -2.08 -12.92 12.60
CA TRP A 397 -1.47 -14.21 12.88
C TRP A 397 -2.12 -14.80 14.13
N SER A 398 -2.58 -16.03 14.05
CA SER A 398 -3.27 -16.71 15.13
C SER A 398 -2.26 -17.09 16.21
N CYS A 399 -2.62 -16.94 17.47
CA CYS A 399 -1.79 -17.34 18.60
C CYS A 399 -1.47 -18.85 18.53
N GLY A 400 -0.18 -19.22 18.61
CA GLY A 400 0.24 -20.62 18.54
C GLY A 400 -0.32 -21.50 19.66
N GLY A 401 -0.55 -20.91 20.84
CA GLY A 401 -1.12 -21.62 21.99
C GLY A 401 -2.60 -21.93 21.77
N THR A 402 -3.39 -21.01 21.20
CA THR A 402 -4.80 -21.28 20.87
C THR A 402 -4.94 -22.28 19.72
N LEU A 403 -3.99 -22.30 18.78
CA LEU A 403 -3.93 -23.30 17.71
C LEU A 403 -3.64 -24.71 18.23
N THR A 404 -2.77 -24.84 19.23
CA THR A 404 -2.33 -26.15 19.75
C THR A 404 -3.21 -26.70 20.89
N ALA A 405 -3.75 -25.82 21.74
CA ALA A 405 -4.58 -26.22 22.88
C ALA A 405 -6.07 -26.40 22.54
N GLY A 406 -6.52 -25.88 21.39
CA GLY A 406 -7.94 -25.82 21.00
C GLY A 406 -8.72 -24.72 21.73
N GLY A 407 -9.87 -24.31 21.18
CA GLY A 407 -10.70 -23.22 21.71
C GLY A 407 -10.91 -22.07 20.72
N THR A 408 -11.46 -20.94 21.17
CA THR A 408 -11.59 -19.73 20.34
C THR A 408 -10.21 -19.29 19.88
N GLN A 409 -10.02 -19.07 18.57
CA GLN A 409 -8.74 -18.59 18.05
C GLN A 409 -8.59 -17.10 18.35
N GLU A 410 -7.39 -16.66 18.70
CA GLU A 410 -7.05 -15.27 18.96
C GLU A 410 -5.94 -14.81 18.02
N PHE A 411 -5.84 -13.51 17.79
CA PHE A 411 -4.72 -12.94 17.04
C PHE A 411 -3.57 -12.52 17.99
N CYS A 412 -2.35 -12.82 17.57
CA CYS A 412 -1.09 -12.56 18.24
C CYS A 412 -0.13 -11.82 17.30
N GLY A 413 -0.54 -10.64 16.85
CA GLY A 413 0.27 -9.78 15.98
C GLY A 413 0.39 -10.30 14.56
N GLY A 414 1.50 -9.98 13.90
CA GLY A 414 1.85 -10.51 12.58
C GLY A 414 3.23 -10.07 12.12
N LEU A 415 3.48 -10.10 10.80
CA LEU A 415 4.81 -9.87 10.24
C LEU A 415 5.29 -8.43 10.46
N GLY A 416 6.03 -8.20 11.54
CA GLY A 416 6.53 -6.90 11.92
C GLY A 416 5.48 -6.01 12.59
N PHE A 417 4.47 -6.62 13.22
CA PHE A 417 3.37 -5.93 13.88
C PHE A 417 2.93 -6.64 15.17
N ILE A 418 2.61 -5.86 16.20
CA ILE A 418 2.25 -6.32 17.54
C ILE A 418 0.86 -5.84 17.96
N ASP A 419 0.05 -6.73 18.51
CA ASP A 419 -1.21 -6.37 19.16
C ASP A 419 -0.94 -5.98 20.62
N VAL A 420 -1.27 -4.74 21.01
CA VAL A 420 -0.97 -4.22 22.36
C VAL A 420 -2.22 -4.16 23.22
N TYR A 421 -2.08 -4.50 24.50
CA TYR A 421 -3.11 -4.48 25.54
C TYR A 421 -2.61 -3.70 26.75
N ARG A 422 -3.54 -2.98 27.41
CA ARG A 422 -3.28 -2.18 28.60
C ARG A 422 -4.10 -2.66 29.79
N ASN A 423 -3.42 -2.87 30.91
CA ASN A 423 -4.07 -3.07 32.20
C ASN A 423 -4.70 -1.75 32.69
N THR A 424 -6.01 -1.75 32.82
CA THR A 424 -6.83 -0.59 33.25
C THR A 424 -7.16 -0.63 34.75
N ASN A 425 -6.66 -1.61 35.48
CA ASN A 425 -6.88 -1.72 36.92
C ASN A 425 -6.19 -0.57 37.67
N SER A 426 -6.99 0.36 38.21
CA SER A 426 -6.48 1.51 38.98
C SER A 426 -5.75 1.14 40.27
N SER A 427 -5.89 -0.10 40.74
CA SER A 427 -5.17 -0.62 41.91
C SER A 427 -3.86 -1.32 41.56
N PHE A 428 -3.58 -1.55 40.27
CA PHE A 428 -2.33 -2.12 39.83
C PHE A 428 -1.23 -1.06 39.87
N VAL A 429 -0.17 -1.32 40.63
CA VAL A 429 1.01 -0.47 40.70
C VAL A 429 2.12 -1.17 39.95
N ALA A 430 2.52 -0.61 38.81
CA ALA A 430 3.63 -1.13 38.02
C ALA A 430 4.93 -1.11 38.84
N PHE A 431 5.67 -2.21 38.79
CA PHE A 431 6.96 -2.40 39.48
C PHE A 431 8.03 -3.05 38.60
N GLY A 432 7.70 -3.33 37.34
CA GLY A 432 8.65 -3.85 36.36
C GLY A 432 9.83 -2.91 36.14
N ASP A 433 10.95 -3.48 35.71
CA ASP A 433 12.14 -2.71 35.39
C ASP A 433 11.91 -1.88 34.11
N ASN A 434 12.12 -0.57 34.19
CA ASN A 434 11.93 0.35 33.07
C ASN A 434 13.25 0.68 32.35
N THR A 435 14.37 0.07 32.73
CA THR A 435 15.68 0.35 32.11
C THR A 435 15.69 0.15 30.59
N ASN A 436 14.91 -0.82 30.10
CA ASN A 436 14.78 -1.17 28.68
C ASN A 436 13.40 -0.90 28.09
N THR A 437 12.52 -0.18 28.82
CA THR A 437 11.25 0.32 28.27
C THR A 437 11.50 0.99 26.92
N ALA A 438 10.51 0.97 26.03
CA ALA A 438 10.53 1.39 24.62
C ALA A 438 10.89 2.88 24.34
N GLY A 439 11.68 3.48 25.22
CA GLY A 439 12.15 4.83 25.31
C GLY A 439 12.18 5.15 26.80
N ASN A 440 13.28 5.69 27.33
CA ASN A 440 13.29 6.43 28.60
C ASN A 440 12.40 7.70 28.48
N ALA A 441 11.13 7.54 28.10
CA ALA A 441 10.17 8.59 27.81
C ALA A 441 9.25 8.83 29.03
N GLN A 442 8.54 9.95 28.98
CA GLN A 442 7.64 10.44 30.01
C GLN A 442 6.22 9.85 29.78
N PRO A 443 5.35 9.85 30.81
CA PRO A 443 4.00 9.28 30.73
C PRO A 443 3.22 9.72 29.47
N TYR A 444 2.64 8.73 28.79
CA TYR A 444 1.83 8.87 27.57
C TYR A 444 0.88 10.08 27.61
N THR A 445 1.12 11.03 26.70
CA THR A 445 0.19 12.10 26.35
C THR A 445 -0.51 11.75 25.03
N PRO A 446 -1.86 11.67 24.99
CA PRO A 446 -2.61 11.51 23.75
C PRO A 446 -2.14 12.51 22.70
N ALA A 447 -2.08 12.10 21.42
CA ALA A 447 -1.74 13.03 20.34
C ALA A 447 -2.68 14.24 20.42
N GLY A 448 -2.09 15.43 20.42
CA GLY A 448 -2.81 16.69 20.45
C GLY A 448 -3.50 16.87 19.10
N GLY A 449 -4.71 17.44 19.12
CA GLY A 449 -5.31 17.94 17.89
C GLY A 449 -4.42 19.03 17.26
N PHE A 450 -4.55 19.21 15.96
CA PHE A 450 -3.84 20.28 15.28
C PHE A 450 -4.37 21.66 15.72
N GLY A 451 -3.50 22.66 15.75
CA GLY A 451 -3.87 24.05 16.05
C GLY A 451 -4.88 24.62 15.04
N SER A 452 -5.59 25.69 15.40
CA SER A 452 -6.61 26.34 14.54
C SER A 452 -6.06 26.91 13.23
N ASN A 453 -4.74 27.01 13.11
CA ASN A 453 -4.02 27.47 11.92
C ASN A 453 -3.56 26.32 11.01
N TYR A 454 -3.88 25.06 11.34
CA TYR A 454 -3.60 23.92 10.47
C TYR A 454 -4.42 23.95 9.20
N LEU A 455 -3.77 23.71 8.07
CA LEU A 455 -4.37 23.76 6.73
C LEU A 455 -4.65 22.37 6.15
N GLY A 456 -3.92 21.35 6.62
CA GLY A 456 -4.09 19.97 6.18
C GLY A 456 -2.77 19.23 6.00
N CYS A 457 -2.90 17.96 5.66
CA CYS A 457 -1.79 17.10 5.30
C CYS A 457 -1.63 17.09 3.79
N TYR A 458 -0.44 17.43 3.29
CA TYR A 458 -0.15 17.54 1.87
C TYR A 458 0.88 16.51 1.45
N SER A 459 0.78 16.01 0.21
CA SER A 459 1.85 15.18 -0.38
C SER A 459 3.12 16.01 -0.59
N ASP A 460 4.28 15.46 -0.21
CA ASP A 460 5.61 16.05 -0.42
C ASP A 460 6.59 15.01 -0.97
N THR A 461 6.64 14.88 -2.30
CA THR A 461 7.40 13.80 -2.95
C THR A 461 8.88 14.16 -3.12
N PRO A 462 9.83 13.38 -2.57
CA PRO A 462 11.26 13.60 -2.78
C PRO A 462 11.62 13.52 -4.28
N GLY A 463 12.31 14.54 -4.80
CA GLY A 463 12.73 14.62 -6.21
C GLY A 463 11.80 15.43 -7.12
N GLN A 464 10.67 15.92 -6.62
CA GLN A 464 9.88 16.99 -7.24
C GLN A 464 10.04 18.32 -6.47
N LEU A 465 9.38 19.39 -6.93
CA LEU A 465 9.29 20.63 -6.15
C LEU A 465 8.56 20.35 -4.83
N ARG A 466 9.21 20.67 -3.70
CA ARG A 466 8.66 20.48 -2.35
C ARG A 466 7.38 21.29 -2.15
N THR A 467 6.46 20.79 -1.32
CA THR A 467 5.17 21.46 -1.01
C THR A 467 5.33 22.91 -0.55
N LEU A 468 6.40 23.18 0.20
CA LEU A 468 6.79 24.52 0.64
C LEU A 468 8.23 24.79 0.18
N PRO A 469 8.44 25.57 -0.90
CA PRO A 469 9.74 25.67 -1.58
C PRO A 469 10.69 26.74 -1.01
N GLY A 470 10.36 27.36 0.12
CA GLY A 470 11.16 28.40 0.77
C GLY A 470 12.29 27.85 1.64
N ALA A 471 12.58 28.55 2.75
CA ALA A 471 13.58 28.10 3.72
C ALA A 471 13.21 26.74 4.33
N SER A 472 14.19 25.91 4.68
CA SER A 472 13.95 24.58 5.27
C SER A 472 15.11 24.07 6.12
N VAL A 473 14.82 23.05 6.92
CA VAL A 473 15.76 22.26 7.73
C VAL A 473 15.53 20.77 7.40
N PRO A 474 16.05 20.29 6.25
CA PRO A 474 15.75 18.95 5.74
C PRO A 474 16.46 17.82 6.52
N ASP A 475 17.57 18.11 7.19
CA ASP A 475 18.23 17.12 8.07
C ASP A 475 17.55 17.01 9.46
N GLY A 476 16.59 17.91 9.73
CA GLY A 476 15.76 17.95 10.92
C GLY A 476 16.47 18.33 12.23
N TRP A 477 15.67 18.54 13.28
CA TRP A 477 16.15 18.80 14.65
C TRP A 477 15.61 17.77 15.63
N ASN A 478 16.43 17.38 16.61
CA ASN A 478 16.06 16.41 17.65
C ASN A 478 15.08 16.96 18.70
N ASN A 479 14.84 18.28 18.70
CA ASN A 479 13.90 18.93 19.59
C ASN A 479 12.77 19.61 18.83
N MET A 480 12.43 19.16 17.61
CA MET A 480 11.42 19.79 16.77
C MET A 480 10.03 19.82 17.44
N THR A 481 9.35 20.96 17.36
CA THR A 481 7.92 21.16 17.73
C THR A 481 7.25 22.02 16.66
N ILE A 482 5.91 22.09 16.67
CA ILE A 482 5.14 22.97 15.77
C ILE A 482 5.60 24.43 15.94
N GLU A 483 5.79 24.88 17.18
CA GLU A 483 6.20 26.25 17.52
C GLU A 483 7.62 26.56 17.05
N ILE A 484 8.53 25.58 17.17
CA ILE A 484 9.91 25.75 16.72
C ILE A 484 9.96 25.94 15.20
N CYS A 485 9.19 25.16 14.45
CA CYS A 485 9.11 25.35 13.00
C CYS A 485 8.45 26.69 12.62
N ALA A 486 7.36 27.07 13.30
CA ALA A 486 6.70 28.36 13.09
C ALA A 486 7.65 29.54 13.33
N ALA A 487 8.40 29.52 14.43
CA ALA A 487 9.37 30.55 14.78
C ALA A 487 10.52 30.63 13.77
N PHE A 488 11.01 29.48 13.31
CA PHE A 488 12.00 29.41 12.24
C PHE A 488 11.48 30.10 10.98
N CYS A 489 10.30 29.73 10.47
CA CYS A 489 9.75 30.30 9.25
C CYS A 489 9.39 31.79 9.37
N ALA A 490 9.00 32.25 10.56
CA ALA A 490 8.83 33.68 10.82
C ALA A 490 10.17 34.44 10.70
N SER A 491 11.25 33.89 11.27
CA SER A 491 12.57 34.55 11.30
C SER A 491 13.39 34.44 10.01
N ALA A 492 13.23 33.36 9.25
CA ALA A 492 14.03 33.08 8.06
C ALA A 492 13.66 33.96 6.85
N GLY A 493 12.43 34.47 6.81
CA GLY A 493 11.96 35.30 5.70
C GLY A 493 10.54 35.85 5.84
N GLY A 494 9.91 35.72 7.01
CA GLY A 494 8.52 36.14 7.21
C GLY A 494 7.55 35.36 6.33
N TYR A 495 7.68 34.03 6.28
CA TYR A 495 6.90 33.18 5.38
C TYR A 495 5.43 33.03 5.82
N GLN A 496 4.52 32.99 4.83
CA GLN A 496 3.08 32.80 5.05
C GLN A 496 2.72 31.44 5.61
N TYR A 497 3.45 30.40 5.23
CA TYR A 497 3.20 29.01 5.61
C TYR A 497 4.45 28.37 6.20
N TYR A 498 4.23 27.42 7.10
CA TYR A 498 5.25 26.49 7.58
C TYR A 498 4.69 25.07 7.58
N GLY A 499 5.56 24.08 7.46
CA GLY A 499 5.18 22.69 7.40
C GLY A 499 6.22 21.77 7.99
N LEU A 500 5.75 20.67 8.58
CA LEU A 500 6.59 19.69 9.28
C LEU A 500 6.49 18.34 8.59
N GLU A 501 7.64 17.67 8.43
CA GLU A 501 7.78 16.35 7.79
C GLU A 501 8.66 15.46 8.67
N TYR A 502 8.43 14.15 8.60
CA TYR A 502 9.32 13.12 9.15
C TYR A 502 9.75 13.36 10.62
N ALA A 503 8.79 13.74 11.48
CA ALA A 503 8.95 14.02 12.92
C ALA A 503 9.87 15.20 13.30
N SER A 504 10.72 15.66 12.39
CA SER A 504 11.88 16.47 12.75
C SER A 504 12.26 17.55 11.74
N GLN A 505 11.71 17.48 10.52
CA GLN A 505 12.03 18.40 9.44
C GLN A 505 11.04 19.57 9.44
N CYS A 506 11.50 20.73 8.97
CA CYS A 506 10.71 21.95 8.90
C CYS A 506 10.92 22.64 7.55
N TYR A 507 9.83 23.12 6.94
CA TYR A 507 9.81 23.78 5.64
C TYR A 507 8.94 25.03 5.68
N CYS A 508 9.29 26.05 4.89
CA CYS A 508 8.62 27.35 4.85
C CYS A 508 8.21 27.71 3.42
N GLY A 509 7.15 28.49 3.24
CA GLY A 509 6.74 28.93 1.90
C GLY A 509 5.75 30.10 1.92
N ASN A 510 5.65 30.82 0.80
CA ASN A 510 4.62 31.85 0.59
C ASN A 510 3.47 31.35 -0.28
N GLU A 511 3.59 30.13 -0.79
CA GLU A 511 2.58 29.43 -1.55
C GLU A 511 2.70 27.94 -1.26
N ILE A 512 1.58 27.23 -1.36
CA ILE A 512 1.56 25.78 -1.42
C ILE A 512 1.60 25.41 -2.90
N VAL A 513 2.61 24.65 -3.31
CA VAL A 513 2.85 24.38 -4.74
C VAL A 513 1.63 23.68 -5.37
N PRO A 514 1.16 24.07 -6.58
CA PRO A 514 -0.10 23.58 -7.14
C PRO A 514 -0.20 22.05 -7.34
N ASN A 515 0.94 21.36 -7.47
CA ASN A 515 0.98 19.91 -7.65
C ASN A 515 0.95 19.14 -6.32
N SER A 516 1.00 19.82 -5.18
CA SER A 516 0.86 19.19 -3.87
C SER A 516 -0.60 18.83 -3.61
N MET A 517 -0.89 17.53 -3.51
CA MET A 517 -2.23 17.04 -3.23
C MET A 517 -2.56 17.26 -1.76
N LEU A 518 -3.66 17.97 -1.49
CA LEU A 518 -4.26 18.01 -0.15
C LEU A 518 -4.89 16.64 0.13
N LEU A 519 -4.27 15.88 1.03
CA LEU A 519 -4.71 14.53 1.39
C LEU A 519 -5.92 14.62 2.32
N THR A 520 -5.83 15.44 3.37
CA THR A 520 -6.98 15.73 4.25
C THR A 520 -6.87 17.11 4.91
N PRO A 521 -8.00 17.82 5.14
CA PRO A 521 -8.07 19.09 5.86
C PRO A 521 -8.50 18.97 7.34
N THR A 522 -8.46 17.79 7.98
CA THR A 522 -9.06 17.57 9.30
C THR A 522 -8.13 17.97 10.46
N THR A 523 -8.67 18.60 11.51
CA THR A 523 -7.95 18.96 12.75
C THR A 523 -7.72 17.79 13.72
N SER A 524 -8.24 16.62 13.38
CA SER A 524 -8.08 15.37 14.13
C SER A 524 -6.98 14.51 13.48
N PRO A 525 -6.11 13.84 14.25
CA PRO A 525 -5.07 12.93 13.75
C PRO A 525 -5.62 11.64 13.10
N THR A 526 -6.85 11.65 12.59
CA THR A 526 -7.52 10.53 11.90
C THR A 526 -7.09 10.38 10.45
N ASN A 527 -6.09 11.12 9.98
CA ASN A 527 -5.56 10.99 8.62
C ASN A 527 -4.26 10.20 8.62
N ASP A 528 -4.24 9.06 7.92
CA ASP A 528 -3.22 8.01 7.94
C ASP A 528 -1.80 8.45 7.52
N THR A 529 -1.65 9.67 7.01
CA THR A 529 -0.41 10.12 6.36
C THR A 529 0.44 11.05 7.22
N CYS A 530 -0.15 12.02 7.94
CA CYS A 530 0.61 12.97 8.77
C CYS A 530 0.45 12.69 10.27
N GLN A 531 1.02 11.58 10.76
CA GLN A 531 0.86 11.12 12.16
C GLN A 531 2.17 10.97 12.95
N MET A 532 3.33 11.25 12.35
CA MET A 532 4.60 11.13 13.05
C MET A 532 4.69 12.21 14.14
N ARG A 533 4.96 11.80 15.39
CA ARG A 533 5.11 12.73 16.50
C ARG A 533 6.34 13.61 16.35
N CYS A 534 6.25 14.81 16.88
CA CYS A 534 7.35 15.76 16.90
C CYS A 534 8.47 15.27 17.81
N LYS A 535 9.72 15.23 17.34
CA LYS A 535 10.86 14.76 18.16
C LYS A 535 11.06 15.52 19.47
N GLY A 536 10.61 16.78 19.56
CA GLY A 536 10.79 17.65 20.73
C GLY A 536 9.55 17.87 21.59
N SER A 537 8.37 17.38 21.22
CA SER A 537 7.13 17.58 21.98
C SER A 537 6.17 16.41 21.81
N GLU A 538 5.75 15.86 22.95
CA GLU A 538 4.68 14.88 23.10
C GLU A 538 3.51 15.63 23.73
N PRO A 539 2.64 16.27 22.92
CA PRO A 539 1.68 15.49 22.13
C PRO A 539 1.57 15.89 20.64
N GLU A 540 2.47 16.72 20.12
CA GLU A 540 2.32 17.31 18.78
C GLU A 540 2.69 16.35 17.65
N VAL A 541 2.10 16.59 16.48
CA VAL A 541 2.28 15.78 15.26
C VAL A 541 2.98 16.61 14.17
N CYS A 542 4.03 16.03 13.60
CA CYS A 542 5.03 16.62 12.70
C CYS A 542 5.15 15.86 11.37
N GLY A 543 4.04 15.69 10.65
CA GLY A 543 4.02 15.13 9.28
C GLY A 543 4.19 13.62 9.20
N GLY A 544 4.78 13.14 8.09
CA GLY A 544 5.03 11.73 7.81
C GLY A 544 6.06 11.52 6.70
N PRO A 545 6.36 10.28 6.30
CA PRO A 545 7.24 10.01 5.16
C PRO A 545 6.59 10.49 3.85
N GLY A 546 7.18 11.50 3.19
CA GLY A 546 6.69 12.02 1.91
C GLY A 546 5.38 12.81 2.01
N VAL A 547 5.02 13.26 3.21
CA VAL A 547 3.78 13.99 3.50
C VAL A 547 3.99 15.00 4.63
N MET A 548 3.42 16.19 4.48
CA MET A 548 3.73 17.36 5.29
C MET A 548 2.48 17.90 5.99
N SER A 549 2.56 18.10 7.31
CA SER A 549 1.56 18.84 8.08
C SER A 549 1.77 20.33 7.85
N VAL A 550 0.86 21.00 7.12
CA VAL A 550 1.02 22.41 6.72
C VAL A 550 0.14 23.33 7.57
N TYR A 551 0.68 24.48 7.95
CA TYR A 551 0.03 25.47 8.82
C TYR A 551 0.16 26.89 8.25
N ASN A 552 -0.83 27.72 8.53
CA ASN A 552 -0.75 29.17 8.41
C ASN A 552 0.18 29.73 9.49
N ASN A 553 1.15 30.55 9.09
CA ASN A 553 1.97 31.29 10.03
C ASN A 553 1.20 32.50 10.56
N THR A 554 0.78 32.46 11.83
CA THR A 554 0.04 33.59 12.44
C THR A 554 0.89 34.83 12.64
N ALA A 555 2.23 34.71 12.54
CA ALA A 555 3.15 35.85 12.55
C ALA A 555 3.36 36.46 11.15
N TYR A 556 2.73 35.91 10.10
CA TYR A 556 2.81 36.46 8.76
C TYR A 556 2.12 37.83 8.70
N ILE A 557 2.89 38.83 8.29
CA ILE A 557 2.37 40.16 7.93
C ILE A 557 2.42 40.23 6.40
N PRO A 558 1.27 40.26 5.71
CA PRO A 558 1.26 40.42 4.26
C PRO A 558 2.04 41.67 3.86
N PRO A 559 2.90 41.60 2.82
CA PRO A 559 3.53 42.80 2.31
C PRO A 559 2.43 43.77 1.86
N ILE A 560 2.43 44.98 2.42
CA ILE A 560 1.52 46.05 2.01
C ILE A 560 1.83 46.35 0.54
N PRO A 561 0.85 46.24 -0.39
CA PRO A 561 1.09 46.59 -1.78
C PRO A 561 1.56 48.04 -1.88
N PRO A 562 2.58 48.36 -2.69
CA PRO A 562 2.92 49.74 -2.94
C PRO A 562 1.72 50.47 -3.54
N ALA A 563 1.52 51.72 -3.15
CA ALA A 563 0.41 52.54 -3.62
C ALA A 563 0.89 53.89 -4.15
N VAL A 564 0.10 54.49 -5.04
CA VAL A 564 0.31 55.88 -5.46
C VAL A 564 -0.06 56.78 -4.28
N VAL A 565 0.90 57.57 -3.79
CA VAL A 565 0.62 58.58 -2.75
C VAL A 565 -0.39 59.56 -3.31
N THR A 566 -1.53 59.75 -2.64
CA THR A 566 -2.60 60.61 -3.20
C THR A 566 -2.29 62.10 -3.04
N HIS A 567 -1.64 62.49 -1.94
CA HIS A 567 -1.30 63.89 -1.65
C HIS A 567 -0.07 63.99 -0.73
N VAL A 568 0.78 64.99 -0.97
CA VAL A 568 1.82 65.46 -0.06
C VAL A 568 1.63 66.96 0.16
N GLY A 569 1.11 67.33 1.33
CA GLY A 569 0.75 68.72 1.61
C GLY A 569 -0.28 69.24 0.60
N LYS A 570 0.06 70.31 -0.14
CA LYS A 570 -0.81 70.88 -1.19
C LYS A 570 -0.67 70.19 -2.56
N TYR A 571 0.34 69.35 -2.75
CA TYR A 571 0.53 68.63 -4.01
C TYR A 571 -0.36 67.39 -4.00
N GLY A 572 -1.32 67.32 -4.90
CA GLY A 572 -2.10 66.10 -5.17
C GLY A 572 -1.50 65.33 -6.34
N THR A 573 -1.70 64.01 -6.38
CA THR A 573 -1.41 63.22 -7.57
C THR A 573 -2.17 63.82 -8.75
N LYS A 574 -1.47 64.09 -9.84
CA LYS A 574 -2.09 64.62 -11.06
C LYS A 574 -2.36 63.51 -12.06
N ALA A 575 -1.31 62.79 -12.45
CA ALA A 575 -1.32 61.75 -13.47
C ALA A 575 0.06 61.09 -13.59
N CYS A 576 0.16 60.02 -14.38
CA CYS A 576 1.44 59.65 -14.98
C CYS A 576 1.72 60.50 -16.22
N VAL A 577 3.00 60.78 -16.46
CA VAL A 577 3.46 61.47 -17.67
C VAL A 577 4.55 60.65 -18.32
N THR A 578 4.44 60.40 -19.62
CA THR A 578 5.46 59.70 -20.40
C THR A 578 6.75 60.51 -20.44
N ASP A 579 7.89 59.84 -20.31
CA ASP A 579 9.21 60.42 -20.47
C ASP A 579 10.05 59.59 -21.45
N PRO A 580 9.92 59.84 -22.76
CA PRO A 580 10.60 59.02 -23.76
C PRO A 580 12.10 59.32 -23.86
N ASN A 581 12.66 60.23 -23.03
CA ASN A 581 14.09 60.59 -22.92
C ASN A 581 14.82 60.87 -24.26
N SER A 582 14.09 61.19 -25.32
CA SER A 582 14.62 61.32 -26.70
C SER A 582 14.58 62.76 -27.22
N ASN A 583 13.73 63.63 -26.64
CA ASN A 583 13.55 65.02 -27.07
C ASN A 583 13.53 66.01 -25.88
N GLY A 584 14.22 65.66 -24.79
CA GLY A 584 14.19 66.39 -23.51
C GLY A 584 13.19 65.80 -22.51
N ARG A 585 13.21 66.29 -21.27
CA ARG A 585 12.37 65.81 -20.15
C ARG A 585 11.02 66.57 -20.11
N PRO A 586 9.91 65.94 -19.68
CA PRO A 586 8.60 66.59 -19.53
C PRO A 586 8.57 67.72 -18.49
N LEU A 587 9.40 67.62 -17.45
CA LEU A 587 9.59 68.64 -16.42
C LEU A 587 11.01 69.21 -16.53
N GLN A 588 11.14 70.49 -16.89
CA GLN A 588 12.42 71.13 -17.27
C GLN A 588 12.90 72.19 -16.27
N GLY A 589 12.42 72.14 -15.03
CA GLY A 589 12.83 73.03 -13.94
C GLY A 589 13.97 72.42 -13.11
N GLY A 590 13.70 72.18 -11.82
CA GLY A 590 14.65 71.57 -10.89
C GLY A 590 14.84 70.07 -11.09
N TYR A 591 16.00 69.55 -10.69
CA TYR A 591 16.31 68.11 -10.71
C TYR A 591 17.13 67.71 -9.48
N THR A 592 16.85 66.54 -8.90
CA THR A 592 17.69 65.88 -7.90
C THR A 592 17.52 64.36 -7.96
N THR A 593 18.45 63.60 -7.38
CA THR A 593 18.36 62.15 -7.26
C THR A 593 18.93 61.70 -5.91
N GLY A 594 18.46 60.57 -5.39
CA GLY A 594 18.99 60.01 -4.15
C GLY A 594 18.48 58.60 -3.85
N THR A 595 19.31 57.81 -3.16
CA THR A 595 18.97 56.44 -2.74
C THR A 595 17.97 56.36 -1.59
N ASN A 596 17.57 57.50 -1.03
CA ASN A 596 16.52 57.61 0.00
C ASN A 596 15.31 58.40 -0.55
N MET A 597 15.06 58.34 -1.87
CA MET A 597 13.96 59.05 -2.50
C MET A 597 12.61 58.50 -1.99
N THR A 598 11.69 59.39 -1.66
CA THR A 598 10.26 59.15 -1.42
C THR A 598 9.46 60.22 -2.16
N VAL A 599 8.14 60.06 -2.24
CA VAL A 599 7.29 61.10 -2.83
C VAL A 599 7.43 62.43 -2.08
N GLU A 600 7.50 62.38 -0.75
CA GLU A 600 7.66 63.55 0.11
C GLU A 600 9.00 64.24 -0.10
N VAL A 601 10.08 63.48 -0.29
CA VAL A 601 11.41 64.04 -0.56
C VAL A 601 11.39 64.83 -1.85
N CYS A 602 10.79 64.28 -2.91
CA CYS A 602 10.71 64.96 -4.19
C CYS A 602 9.79 66.19 -4.16
N VAL A 603 8.58 66.05 -3.63
CA VAL A 603 7.63 67.16 -3.49
C VAL A 603 8.22 68.30 -2.65
N LYS A 604 8.87 67.97 -1.53
CA LYS A 604 9.53 68.97 -0.68
C LYS A 604 10.65 69.70 -1.41
N TYR A 605 11.43 69.00 -2.23
CA TYR A 605 12.47 69.61 -3.05
C TYR A 605 11.88 70.59 -4.07
N CYS A 606 10.88 70.16 -4.84
CA CYS A 606 10.25 71.00 -5.86
C CYS A 606 9.49 72.20 -5.28
N LEU A 607 8.83 72.03 -4.13
CA LEU A 607 8.21 73.13 -3.39
C LEU A 607 9.26 74.14 -2.91
N GLY A 608 10.40 73.68 -2.40
CA GLY A 608 11.50 74.56 -1.98
C GLY A 608 12.11 75.40 -3.10
N GLN A 609 11.86 75.03 -4.36
CA GLN A 609 12.26 75.76 -5.56
C GLN A 609 11.10 76.49 -6.25
N TYR A 610 9.92 76.55 -5.61
CA TYR A 610 8.71 77.22 -6.11
C TYR A 610 8.21 76.69 -7.48
N TYR A 611 8.22 75.36 -7.67
CA TYR A 611 7.69 74.72 -8.89
C TYR A 611 6.35 74.04 -8.68
N HIS A 612 5.34 74.34 -9.49
CA HIS A 612 3.99 73.77 -9.35
C HIS A 612 3.89 72.25 -9.56
N TYR A 613 4.84 71.64 -10.28
CA TYR A 613 4.89 70.20 -10.54
C TYR A 613 6.12 69.56 -9.91
N ALA A 614 5.93 68.35 -9.38
CA ALA A 614 6.97 67.41 -8.97
C ALA A 614 6.70 66.06 -9.64
N GLY A 615 7.68 65.52 -10.35
CA GLY A 615 7.61 64.25 -11.05
C GLY A 615 8.71 63.31 -10.59
N ILE A 616 8.37 62.06 -10.30
CA ILE A 616 9.33 61.07 -9.82
C ILE A 616 9.42 59.95 -10.84
N GLU A 617 10.65 59.61 -11.25
CA GLU A 617 10.94 58.58 -12.24
C GLU A 617 11.99 57.59 -11.71
N TYR A 618 11.93 56.36 -12.21
CA TYR A 618 12.98 55.35 -12.04
C TYR A 618 13.33 55.03 -10.57
N GLY A 619 12.39 55.21 -9.65
CA GLY A 619 12.54 54.98 -8.21
C GLY A 619 13.30 56.09 -7.47
N VAL A 620 14.30 56.71 -8.09
CA VAL A 620 15.28 57.58 -7.41
C VAL A 620 15.41 59.00 -7.99
N GLU A 621 14.77 59.29 -9.11
CA GLU A 621 14.94 60.55 -9.84
C GLU A 621 13.76 61.49 -9.57
N CYS A 622 14.04 62.74 -9.23
CA CYS A 622 13.04 63.77 -8.96
C CYS A 622 13.22 64.96 -9.89
N TYR A 623 12.14 65.32 -10.59
CA TYR A 623 12.07 66.39 -11.57
C TYR A 623 11.00 67.41 -11.17
N CYS A 624 11.25 68.69 -11.42
CA CYS A 624 10.33 69.78 -11.08
C CYS A 624 10.03 70.64 -12.31
N GLY A 625 8.89 71.32 -12.32
CA GLY A 625 8.56 72.25 -13.40
C GLY A 625 7.29 73.07 -13.12
N ASN A 626 7.00 74.05 -13.97
CA ASN A 626 5.75 74.83 -13.89
C ASN A 626 4.74 74.43 -14.98
N GLU A 627 5.16 73.58 -15.92
CA GLU A 627 4.34 73.04 -16.99
C GLU A 627 4.87 71.67 -17.41
N ILE A 628 4.04 70.89 -18.09
CA ILE A 628 4.44 69.65 -18.75
C ILE A 628 4.74 69.98 -20.22
N VAL A 629 6.00 69.81 -20.63
CA VAL A 629 6.48 70.20 -21.96
C VAL A 629 6.10 69.13 -22.99
N ALA A 630 4.97 69.32 -23.68
CA ALA A 630 4.47 68.35 -24.65
C ALA A 630 5.42 68.08 -25.84
N SER A 631 6.22 69.08 -26.25
CA SER A 631 7.21 68.93 -27.33
C SER A 631 8.36 67.96 -26.98
N SER A 632 8.55 67.62 -25.70
CA SER A 632 9.51 66.61 -25.25
C SER A 632 8.98 65.17 -25.37
N GLY A 633 7.72 65.01 -25.81
CA GLY A 633 7.01 63.73 -25.78
C GLY A 633 6.31 63.45 -24.44
N GLY A 634 6.24 64.45 -23.55
CA GLY A 634 5.49 64.37 -22.29
C GLY A 634 3.99 64.47 -22.49
N VAL A 635 3.27 63.36 -22.34
CA VAL A 635 1.80 63.31 -22.38
C VAL A 635 1.25 62.58 -21.17
N TYR A 636 0.03 62.95 -20.75
CA TYR A 636 -0.65 62.26 -19.67
C TYR A 636 -0.98 60.82 -20.07
N ALA A 637 -0.69 59.88 -19.18
CA ALA A 637 -0.89 58.45 -19.36
C ALA A 637 -1.45 57.80 -18.09
N SER A 638 -1.90 56.54 -18.23
CA SER A 638 -2.19 55.68 -17.09
C SER A 638 -0.91 55.02 -16.63
N CYS A 639 -0.63 55.08 -15.33
CA CYS A 639 0.44 54.28 -14.74
C CYS A 639 0.01 52.81 -14.77
N ASN A 640 0.83 51.94 -15.34
CA ASN A 640 0.63 50.50 -15.19
C ASN A 640 1.41 50.04 -13.96
N ALA A 641 0.71 49.55 -12.93
CA ALA A 641 1.33 49.15 -11.67
C ALA A 641 2.39 48.04 -11.84
N THR A 642 2.35 47.25 -12.93
CA THR A 642 3.38 46.25 -13.22
C THR A 642 4.70 46.86 -13.71
N ASP A 643 4.67 48.09 -14.19
CA ASP A 643 5.83 48.82 -14.76
C ASP A 643 6.35 49.90 -13.80
N GLU A 644 5.68 50.07 -12.65
CA GLU A 644 6.06 51.01 -11.60
C GLU A 644 7.14 50.42 -10.68
N MET A 645 8.05 51.30 -10.25
CA MET A 645 9.13 51.00 -9.32
C MET A 645 8.81 51.60 -7.96
N THR A 646 9.20 50.90 -6.90
CA THR A 646 9.04 51.40 -5.53
C THR A 646 10.09 52.46 -5.20
N CYS A 647 9.71 53.43 -4.36
CA CYS A 647 10.64 54.41 -3.82
C CYS A 647 11.64 53.74 -2.86
N PRO A 648 12.97 53.86 -3.04
CA PRO A 648 13.93 53.22 -2.13
C PRO A 648 13.91 53.75 -0.70
N GLY A 649 13.47 54.99 -0.48
CA GLY A 649 13.26 55.56 0.85
C GLY A 649 11.95 55.13 1.51
N ASN A 650 11.00 54.58 0.74
CA ASN A 650 9.75 54.02 1.23
C ASN A 650 9.19 52.99 0.22
N ASN A 651 9.45 51.70 0.45
CA ASN A 651 9.05 50.64 -0.48
C ASN A 651 7.53 50.43 -0.60
N PHE A 652 6.72 51.19 0.16
CA PHE A 652 5.27 51.16 0.09
C PHE A 652 4.67 52.22 -0.85
N GLU A 653 5.50 52.99 -1.55
CA GLU A 653 5.08 54.03 -2.48
C GLU A 653 5.67 53.82 -3.88
N PHE A 654 4.91 54.18 -4.91
CA PHE A 654 5.41 54.18 -6.29
C PHE A 654 6.16 55.48 -6.63
N CYS A 655 7.32 55.32 -7.27
CA CYS A 655 8.25 56.39 -7.67
C CYS A 655 8.56 56.33 -9.18
N GLY A 656 7.52 56.23 -10.00
CA GLY A 656 7.57 56.18 -11.45
C GLY A 656 8.09 54.84 -11.98
N GLY A 657 8.43 54.81 -13.26
CA GLY A 657 8.97 53.61 -13.90
C GLY A 657 9.87 53.98 -15.06
N ARG A 658 10.23 52.99 -15.89
CA ARG A 658 11.11 53.24 -17.03
C ARG A 658 10.35 53.99 -18.13
N GLY A 659 10.67 55.27 -18.31
CA GLY A 659 10.11 56.10 -19.38
C GLY A 659 8.76 56.72 -19.05
N PHE A 660 8.41 56.81 -17.76
CA PHE A 660 7.26 57.55 -17.28
C PHE A 660 7.43 57.93 -15.81
N MET A 661 6.87 59.08 -15.43
CA MET A 661 6.94 59.63 -14.08
C MET A 661 5.57 59.72 -13.43
N ASN A 662 5.50 59.44 -12.12
CA ASN A 662 4.33 59.84 -11.32
C ASN A 662 4.42 61.34 -11.04
N VAL A 663 3.43 62.10 -11.47
CA VAL A 663 3.42 63.56 -11.35
C VAL A 663 2.42 64.04 -10.31
N TYR A 664 2.90 64.97 -9.48
CA TYR A 664 2.18 65.65 -8.43
C TYR A 664 2.10 67.14 -8.75
N TYR A 665 0.97 67.77 -8.44
CA TYR A 665 0.70 69.17 -8.79
C TYR A 665 0.04 69.92 -7.64
N SER A 666 0.47 71.16 -7.43
CA SER A 666 -0.23 72.14 -6.58
C SER A 666 -0.55 73.41 -7.37
N PRO A 667 -1.81 73.88 -7.41
CA PRO A 667 -2.14 75.19 -7.98
C PRO A 667 -1.68 76.36 -7.10
N ASP A 668 -1.45 76.10 -5.81
CA ASP A 668 -1.11 77.10 -4.79
C ASP A 668 0.28 76.79 -4.21
N LEU A 669 1.30 77.56 -4.60
CA LEU A 669 2.64 77.49 -4.01
C LEU A 669 2.70 78.17 -2.63
#